data_AF-A0A4P7SGP1-F1
#
_entry.id   AF-A0A4P7SGP1-F1
#
_cell.length_a   1.000
_cell.length_b   1.000
_cell.length_c   1.000
_cell.angle_alpha   90.00
_cell.angle_beta   90.00
_cell.angle_gamma   90.00
#
_symmetry.space_group_name_H-M   'P 1'
#
loop_
_entity.id
_entity.type
_entity.pdbx_description
1 polymer ?
#
loop_
_entity_poly.entity_id
_entity_poly.type
_entity_poly.pdbx_seq_one_letter_code
_entity_poly.pdbx_strand_id
1 'polypeptide(L)'
;MPNPAPRARARRLVAATCAVATALTTALLAAPATAAPRPAAVPGPPGTVTVVDPDATAATRSLFSYLDDVRGEEVLVGHQHTTSFGLTVGTPDGTTSDLENTYGDFPAVFGWDTLIIAGDERPGRADATRAENVAAFADHIEKAHAIGGVNTISAHIENFVTGGSFYDTSGDALRAVLPGGSHHDDLNAYLDDIATLAGQARGADGELIPIIFRPWHENAGSWFWWGAAFGSPGEYKELYRYTVEYLRDVKGVENFLYAWGPGGGFGGNEDVYLRTYPGDAFVDVLGLDTYDDTGSQAFLDGLVADLAMIARVADAKGKVSAFTEFGVTGGVGTNGSSPEQWFTKVLAAIAADPGARRNAYMQTWANFDAGQHFVPVGDDPLVPDFQAFVDDPFTAMSDDLDLDDVFGRDLATTAQPPLAHVVSPADGARVATSPTTLRVAVDNVEADAVQVTVARGEEEQVVELTHDGGLWWTAELTVPADRLDNSTRTLTARVTVDGEVLLTETSEVVLGPRPTFAPGVVDDFEGYGDDTALRAEYVSYGANTVTLETDDVGQGAKALRLDYDFATQTYTGIGKQISGDWSDFNELTVWVAPDGSGNRMVLQLKAGGVSYEAYPSLAGDEPQQVTIPFVDWRPAPWDTANADRRISDADLRAIEQLNVYVNAAEGGATSGSIVVDAIAALPGTEPPPLFPDVPRGHPYEAEILWLHARGLDDGYADGTFRPRSAVLRADAARLLHAYAGAPAAPSVRYPTFWDVPRGHRAFTPVEWLAAEQVADSRPLPLFLPWLPLDRTTAAVWLYRLAGEPDVEGDLPYRDVPGAARDAVLWATQTGVVEAESPTRFGLLRPVLRQELARYLYRFDALPEPLDPVVLFDFADGAQGWSAMSGTATAADGALAVSAGTDGTWVGVNATLDLTGRTRLVLDADATTGFDTKLALQVGPSWQWCETGQAGWVDGPTQDVVVDLTTLSPECAAGLADVKGLHLYLNAGDHVIDDVEVR
;
A
#
# COMPACT_ATOMS: atom_id res chain seq x y z
N MET A 1 -20.72 -70.50 29.00
CA MET A 1 -20.77 -69.14 29.55
C MET A 1 -21.00 -68.22 28.36
N PRO A 2 -22.16 -67.56 28.28
CA PRO A 2 -22.80 -67.20 27.00
C PRO A 2 -22.63 -65.69 26.70
N ASN A 3 -22.91 -65.11 25.53
CA ASN A 3 -23.88 -65.45 24.48
C ASN A 3 -23.51 -64.66 23.17
N PRO A 4 -24.23 -64.77 22.03
CA PRO A 4 -23.67 -65.42 20.85
C PRO A 4 -23.84 -64.58 19.55
N ALA A 5 -23.32 -65.10 18.45
CA ALA A 5 -23.62 -64.67 17.07
C ALA A 5 -24.82 -65.51 16.50
N PRO A 6 -25.24 -65.45 15.21
CA PRO A 6 -25.29 -64.36 14.20
C PRO A 6 -26.61 -64.34 13.34
N ARG A 7 -26.68 -63.42 12.35
CA ARG A 7 -27.41 -63.45 11.03
C ARG A 7 -28.94 -63.17 10.93
N ALA A 8 -29.23 -62.19 10.04
CA ALA A 8 -30.19 -62.19 8.91
C ALA A 8 -31.66 -61.71 9.06
N ARG A 9 -32.02 -60.81 8.09
CA ARG A 9 -33.27 -60.64 7.31
C ARG A 9 -34.54 -59.99 7.92
N ALA A 10 -34.94 -58.91 7.24
CA ALA A 10 -36.25 -58.68 6.60
C ALA A 10 -37.42 -57.99 7.37
N ARG A 11 -37.80 -56.82 6.82
CA ARG A 11 -39.12 -56.36 6.35
C ARG A 11 -40.33 -56.24 7.32
N ARG A 12 -40.91 -55.04 7.18
CA ARG A 12 -42.33 -54.60 7.21
C ARG A 12 -42.92 -54.23 8.58
N LEU A 13 -43.34 -52.98 8.78
CA LEU A 13 -44.55 -52.25 8.31
C LEU A 13 -45.75 -52.50 9.24
N VAL A 14 -46.38 -51.41 9.71
CA VAL A 14 -47.83 -51.16 9.98
C VAL A 14 -47.87 -49.95 10.94
N ALA A 15 -48.12 -48.73 10.46
CA ALA A 15 -49.41 -48.07 10.14
C ALA A 15 -50.07 -47.46 11.41
N ALA A 16 -50.17 -46.13 11.50
CA ALA A 16 -51.24 -45.22 11.01
C ALA A 16 -52.05 -44.73 12.23
N THR A 17 -52.35 -43.44 12.43
CA THR A 17 -53.23 -42.52 11.66
C THR A 17 -52.99 -41.08 12.14
N CYS A 18 -52.69 -40.10 11.26
CA CYS A 18 -53.61 -39.21 10.53
C CYS A 18 -54.61 -38.39 11.37
N ALA A 19 -54.40 -37.06 11.41
CA ALA A 19 -55.44 -36.08 11.09
C ALA A 19 -54.80 -34.77 10.62
N VAL A 20 -55.19 -34.36 9.41
CA VAL A 20 -54.82 -33.15 8.68
C VAL A 20 -55.75 -32.00 9.08
N ALA A 21 -55.22 -30.79 9.16
CA ALA A 21 -55.97 -29.58 8.88
C ALA A 21 -55.06 -28.59 8.14
N THR A 22 -55.27 -28.50 6.84
CA THR A 22 -54.73 -27.53 5.88
C THR A 22 -55.31 -26.12 6.10
N ALA A 23 -54.47 -25.11 6.02
CA ALA A 23 -54.83 -23.79 5.49
C ALA A 23 -53.76 -23.40 4.45
N LEU A 24 -54.22 -23.19 3.21
CA LEU A 24 -53.40 -22.81 2.07
C LEU A 24 -52.99 -21.32 2.18
N THR A 25 -51.70 -21.03 2.00
CA THR A 25 -51.22 -19.81 1.35
C THR A 25 -50.36 -20.25 0.16
N THR A 26 -50.76 -19.80 -1.02
CA THR A 26 -50.12 -20.09 -2.31
C THR A 26 -48.81 -19.32 -2.43
N ALA A 27 -47.70 -19.95 -2.08
CA ALA A 27 -46.39 -19.56 -2.59
C ALA A 27 -46.26 -20.13 -4.01
N LEU A 28 -46.26 -19.28 -5.03
CA LEU A 28 -45.68 -19.64 -6.31
C LEU A 28 -44.17 -19.82 -6.06
N LEU A 29 -43.74 -21.06 -5.90
CA LEU A 29 -42.35 -21.44 -6.09
C LEU A 29 -42.02 -21.18 -7.57
N ALA A 30 -41.42 -20.02 -7.86
CA ALA A 30 -40.58 -19.89 -9.04
C ALA A 30 -39.44 -20.90 -8.85
N ALA A 31 -39.53 -22.03 -9.56
CA ALA A 31 -38.40 -22.93 -9.68
C ALA A 31 -37.21 -22.10 -10.21
N PRO A 32 -35.99 -22.28 -9.68
CA PRO A 32 -34.83 -21.66 -10.27
C PRO A 32 -34.81 -22.09 -11.73
N ALA A 33 -34.84 -21.11 -12.63
CA ALA A 33 -34.59 -21.37 -14.03
C ALA A 33 -33.18 -21.98 -14.09
N THR A 34 -33.10 -23.29 -14.25
CA THR A 34 -31.85 -23.94 -14.63
C THR A 34 -31.45 -23.28 -15.93
N ALA A 35 -30.44 -22.41 -15.88
CA ALA A 35 -29.86 -21.81 -17.06
C ALA A 35 -29.57 -22.96 -18.03
N ALA A 36 -30.20 -22.92 -19.20
CA ALA A 36 -29.81 -23.80 -20.28
C ALA A 36 -28.31 -23.62 -20.48
N PRO A 37 -27.52 -24.69 -20.75
CA PRO A 37 -26.12 -24.52 -21.09
C PRO A 37 -26.02 -23.49 -22.21
N ARG A 38 -25.36 -22.36 -21.94
CA ARG A 38 -25.08 -21.33 -22.95
C ARG A 38 -24.35 -22.03 -24.11
N PRO A 39 -24.79 -21.86 -25.36
CA PRO A 39 -24.07 -22.43 -26.49
C PRO A 39 -22.64 -21.88 -26.46
N ALA A 40 -21.65 -22.77 -26.64
CA ALA A 40 -20.28 -22.36 -26.90
C ALA A 40 -20.27 -21.37 -28.06
N ALA A 41 -19.43 -20.33 -27.97
CA ALA A 41 -19.23 -19.39 -29.06
C ALA A 41 -18.97 -20.18 -30.36
N VAL A 42 -19.77 -19.91 -31.39
CA VAL A 42 -19.55 -20.49 -32.72
C VAL A 42 -18.26 -19.86 -33.23
N PRO A 43 -17.23 -20.64 -33.60
CA PRO A 43 -16.02 -20.08 -34.18
C PRO A 43 -16.39 -19.23 -35.40
N GLY A 44 -15.81 -18.04 -35.49
CA GLY A 44 -15.99 -17.17 -36.64
C GLY A 44 -15.58 -17.87 -37.96
N PRO A 45 -15.97 -17.31 -39.11
CA PRO A 45 -15.45 -17.78 -40.39
C PRO A 45 -13.91 -17.85 -40.35
N PRO A 46 -13.28 -18.91 -40.90
CA PRO A 46 -11.82 -19.00 -40.93
C PRO A 46 -11.22 -17.76 -41.61
N GLY A 47 -10.18 -17.17 -40.98
CA GLY A 47 -9.55 -15.93 -41.43
C GLY A 47 -10.21 -14.63 -40.94
N THR A 48 -11.02 -14.69 -39.88
CA THR A 48 -11.65 -13.50 -39.30
C THR A 48 -11.47 -13.41 -37.78
N VAL A 49 -11.48 -12.18 -37.27
CA VAL A 49 -11.43 -11.86 -35.83
C VAL A 49 -12.56 -10.89 -35.43
N THR A 50 -12.89 -10.88 -34.15
CA THR A 50 -13.87 -9.97 -33.54
C THR A 50 -13.18 -9.13 -32.48
N VAL A 51 -12.60 -8.02 -32.92
CA VAL A 51 -11.93 -7.01 -32.08
C VAL A 51 -12.85 -5.81 -31.83
N VAL A 52 -12.58 -5.05 -30.78
CA VAL A 52 -13.34 -3.85 -30.37
C VAL A 52 -13.38 -2.79 -31.46
N ASP A 53 -12.25 -2.58 -32.15
CA ASP A 53 -12.17 -1.69 -33.30
C ASP A 53 -12.28 -2.49 -34.60
N PRO A 54 -13.43 -2.44 -35.31
CA PRO A 54 -13.60 -3.15 -36.57
C PRO A 54 -12.70 -2.63 -37.69
N ASP A 55 -12.17 -1.41 -37.56
CA ASP A 55 -11.27 -0.77 -38.53
C ASP A 55 -9.79 -0.89 -38.12
N ALA A 56 -9.50 -1.62 -37.04
CA ALA A 56 -8.14 -1.80 -36.51
C ALA A 56 -7.17 -2.27 -37.59
N THR A 57 -5.92 -1.81 -37.57
CA THR A 57 -4.92 -2.15 -38.60
C THR A 57 -4.67 -3.65 -38.73
N ALA A 58 -4.09 -4.09 -39.85
CA ALA A 58 -3.77 -5.50 -40.08
C ALA A 58 -2.87 -6.09 -38.99
N ALA A 59 -1.85 -5.34 -38.57
CA ALA A 59 -0.94 -5.75 -37.50
C ALA A 59 -1.66 -5.87 -36.14
N THR A 60 -2.62 -4.99 -35.84
CA THR A 60 -3.41 -5.05 -34.60
C THR A 60 -4.33 -6.26 -34.56
N ARG A 61 -4.98 -6.59 -35.69
CA ARG A 61 -5.80 -7.81 -35.83
C ARG A 61 -4.94 -9.07 -35.74
N SER A 62 -3.74 -9.04 -36.32
CA SER A 62 -2.76 -10.11 -36.22
C SER A 62 -2.36 -10.35 -34.77
N LEU A 63 -2.01 -9.28 -34.04
CA LEU A 63 -1.63 -9.36 -32.64
C LEU A 63 -2.74 -10.00 -31.79
N PHE A 64 -4.00 -9.58 -31.96
CA PHE A 64 -5.12 -10.19 -31.23
C PHE A 64 -5.21 -11.70 -31.49
N SER A 65 -5.11 -12.12 -32.76
CA SER A 65 -5.17 -13.53 -33.12
C SER A 65 -3.98 -14.32 -32.57
N TYR A 66 -2.78 -13.75 -32.62
CA TYR A 66 -1.58 -14.37 -32.05
C TYR A 66 -1.74 -14.58 -30.55
N LEU A 67 -2.18 -13.55 -29.83
CA LEU A 67 -2.44 -13.62 -28.40
C LEU A 67 -3.53 -14.63 -28.03
N ASP A 68 -4.52 -14.86 -28.90
CA ASP A 68 -5.53 -15.91 -28.65
C ASP A 68 -4.95 -17.32 -28.86
N ASP A 69 -4.15 -17.51 -29.92
CA ASP A 69 -3.58 -18.81 -30.28
C ASP A 69 -2.46 -19.27 -29.32
N VAL A 70 -1.65 -18.35 -28.79
CA VAL A 70 -0.55 -18.69 -27.87
C VAL A 70 -1.06 -19.23 -26.52
N ARG A 71 -2.32 -18.92 -26.15
CA ARG A 71 -2.90 -19.30 -24.85
C ARG A 71 -2.91 -20.81 -24.64
N GLY A 72 -2.10 -21.24 -23.68
CA GLY A 72 -1.99 -22.64 -23.26
C GLY A 72 -0.81 -23.39 -23.90
N GLU A 73 -0.20 -22.82 -24.94
CA GLU A 73 1.05 -23.32 -25.52
C GLU A 73 2.25 -22.73 -24.77
N GLU A 74 2.31 -21.40 -24.69
CA GLU A 74 3.33 -20.61 -23.99
C GLU A 74 2.68 -19.41 -23.28
N VAL A 75 3.39 -18.78 -22.35
CA VAL A 75 3.03 -17.51 -21.73
C VAL A 75 4.13 -16.49 -21.99
N LEU A 76 3.77 -15.37 -22.62
CA LEU A 76 4.72 -14.31 -22.92
C LEU A 76 5.12 -13.59 -21.62
N VAL A 77 6.43 -13.47 -21.37
CA VAL A 77 6.94 -12.75 -20.20
C VAL A 77 6.94 -11.25 -20.48
N GLY A 78 6.31 -10.47 -19.61
CA GLY A 78 6.27 -9.02 -19.68
C GLY A 78 7.03 -8.33 -18.55
N HIS A 79 7.57 -7.15 -18.84
CA HIS A 79 8.19 -6.29 -17.84
C HIS A 79 7.88 -4.82 -18.10
N GLN A 80 7.29 -4.17 -17.09
CA GLN A 80 7.00 -2.74 -17.11
C GLN A 80 8.29 -1.91 -17.15
N HIS A 81 8.33 -0.87 -17.96
CA HIS A 81 9.44 0.07 -18.10
C HIS A 81 10.80 -0.56 -18.44
N THR A 82 10.81 -1.76 -19.04
CA THR A 82 12.00 -2.61 -19.16
C THR A 82 13.23 -1.99 -19.82
N THR A 83 13.08 -0.94 -20.64
CA THR A 83 14.21 -0.21 -21.27
C THR A 83 14.29 1.27 -20.90
N SER A 84 13.51 1.72 -19.92
CA SER A 84 13.51 3.10 -19.41
C SER A 84 13.87 3.21 -17.92
N PHE A 85 13.68 2.10 -17.18
CA PHE A 85 14.15 1.89 -15.82
C PHE A 85 14.92 0.57 -15.76
N GLY A 86 15.88 0.50 -14.85
CA GLY A 86 16.69 -0.69 -14.62
C GLY A 86 17.95 -0.38 -13.82
N LEU A 87 18.46 -1.40 -13.14
CA LEU A 87 19.60 -1.33 -12.22
C LEU A 87 20.93 -1.64 -12.91
N THR A 88 20.88 -2.33 -14.04
CA THR A 88 22.04 -2.79 -14.81
C THR A 88 22.19 -2.06 -16.16
N VAL A 89 21.20 -1.26 -16.56
CA VAL A 89 21.05 -0.66 -17.91
C VAL A 89 21.83 0.65 -18.13
N GLY A 90 22.60 1.13 -17.15
CA GLY A 90 23.33 2.39 -17.27
C GLY A 90 22.40 3.58 -17.50
N THR A 91 22.65 4.40 -18.53
CA THR A 91 21.72 5.48 -18.93
C THR A 91 20.70 4.91 -19.91
N PRO A 92 19.41 4.77 -19.53
CA PRO A 92 18.43 4.15 -20.41
C PRO A 92 18.17 5.02 -21.63
N ASP A 93 18.20 4.41 -22.81
CA ASP A 93 17.93 5.04 -24.10
C ASP A 93 16.87 4.29 -24.92
N GLY A 94 16.18 3.33 -24.28
CA GLY A 94 15.18 2.47 -24.90
C GLY A 94 15.73 1.18 -25.50
N THR A 95 17.03 0.90 -25.40
CA THR A 95 17.67 -0.25 -26.08
C THR A 95 18.37 -1.26 -25.18
N THR A 96 18.34 -1.09 -23.86
CA THR A 96 18.97 -2.00 -22.89
C THR A 96 18.01 -2.35 -21.77
N SER A 97 18.02 -3.60 -21.30
CA SER A 97 17.10 -4.10 -20.27
C SER A 97 17.81 -4.86 -19.15
N ASP A 98 17.27 -4.81 -17.92
CA ASP A 98 17.72 -5.67 -16.83
C ASP A 98 17.53 -7.16 -17.14
N LEU A 99 16.45 -7.51 -17.86
CA LEU A 99 16.24 -8.89 -18.32
C LEU A 99 17.32 -9.31 -19.31
N GLU A 100 17.61 -8.46 -20.29
CA GLU A 100 18.63 -8.74 -21.31
C GLU A 100 20.00 -8.90 -20.67
N ASN A 101 20.39 -7.98 -19.79
CA ASN A 101 21.69 -7.99 -19.13
C ASN A 101 21.89 -9.19 -18.20
N THR A 102 20.83 -9.66 -17.53
CA THR A 102 20.91 -10.70 -16.51
C THR A 102 20.63 -12.09 -17.08
N TYR A 103 19.63 -12.22 -17.95
CA TYR A 103 19.09 -13.48 -18.44
C TYR A 103 19.35 -13.72 -19.93
N GLY A 104 19.82 -12.71 -20.67
CA GLY A 104 20.29 -12.83 -22.05
C GLY A 104 19.26 -12.55 -23.14
N ASP A 105 18.04 -12.13 -22.79
CA ASP A 105 16.99 -11.75 -23.74
C ASP A 105 16.05 -10.66 -23.16
N PHE A 106 15.37 -9.92 -24.03
CA PHE A 106 14.31 -8.98 -23.68
C PHE A 106 13.00 -9.70 -23.34
N PRO A 107 12.10 -9.06 -22.56
CA PRO A 107 10.75 -9.60 -22.37
C PRO A 107 9.99 -9.61 -23.71
N ALA A 108 9.10 -10.58 -23.88
CA ALA A 108 8.19 -10.62 -25.03
C ALA A 108 7.17 -9.46 -25.00
N VAL A 109 6.80 -8.96 -23.81
CA VAL A 109 5.86 -7.84 -23.62
C VAL A 109 6.55 -6.65 -22.93
N PHE A 110 6.52 -5.49 -23.58
CA PHE A 110 7.07 -4.23 -23.09
C PHE A 110 5.93 -3.40 -22.51
N GLY A 111 5.93 -3.25 -21.19
CA GLY A 111 4.95 -2.45 -20.48
C GLY A 111 5.39 -1.00 -20.32
N TRP A 112 4.43 -0.08 -20.40
CA TRP A 112 4.63 1.36 -20.24
C TRP A 112 3.44 2.00 -19.53
N ASP A 113 3.59 3.24 -19.07
CA ASP A 113 2.50 4.00 -18.48
C ASP A 113 2.33 5.39 -19.10
N THR A 114 1.12 5.92 -19.09
CA THR A 114 0.81 7.28 -19.51
C THR A 114 1.41 8.36 -18.59
N LEU A 115 1.90 8.03 -17.39
CA LEU A 115 2.75 8.92 -16.57
C LEU A 115 3.96 9.46 -17.34
N ILE A 116 4.43 8.74 -18.37
CA ILE A 116 5.44 9.23 -19.31
C ILE A 116 4.99 10.55 -19.96
N ILE A 117 3.73 10.65 -20.38
CA ILE A 117 3.16 11.85 -21.03
C ILE A 117 3.22 13.04 -20.06
N ALA A 118 2.86 12.83 -18.80
CA ALA A 118 2.92 13.84 -17.74
C ALA A 118 4.35 14.26 -17.40
N GLY A 119 5.34 13.41 -17.72
CA GLY A 119 6.75 13.64 -17.39
C GLY A 119 7.13 13.14 -15.99
N ASP A 120 6.26 12.34 -15.38
CA ASP A 120 6.44 11.76 -14.05
C ASP A 120 7.25 10.46 -14.09
N GLU A 121 7.29 9.80 -15.25
CA GLU A 121 8.10 8.59 -15.49
C GLU A 121 8.96 8.70 -16.76
N ARG A 122 10.12 8.06 -16.74
CA ARG A 122 11.01 7.98 -17.90
C ARG A 122 10.36 7.17 -19.03
N PRO A 123 10.57 7.54 -20.31
CA PRO A 123 11.50 8.56 -20.81
C PRO A 123 10.97 10.00 -20.75
N GLY A 124 9.76 10.20 -20.22
CA GLY A 124 9.18 11.51 -19.99
C GLY A 124 10.02 12.32 -19.00
N ARG A 125 9.92 13.64 -19.11
CA ARG A 125 10.63 14.57 -18.23
C ARG A 125 9.71 15.67 -17.75
N ALA A 126 9.75 15.96 -16.46
CA ALA A 126 8.94 17.01 -15.83
C ALA A 126 9.23 18.42 -16.37
N ASP A 127 10.42 18.65 -16.95
CA ASP A 127 10.79 19.93 -17.58
C ASP A 127 10.43 20.03 -19.07
N ALA A 128 9.89 18.96 -19.66
CA ALA A 128 9.45 18.91 -21.04
C ALA A 128 7.94 19.16 -21.16
N THR A 129 7.50 19.56 -22.35
CA THR A 129 6.07 19.63 -22.68
C THR A 129 5.49 18.23 -22.89
N ARG A 130 4.18 18.04 -22.67
CA ARG A 130 3.50 16.78 -22.98
C ARG A 130 3.75 16.30 -24.41
N ALA A 131 3.77 17.21 -25.39
CA ALA A 131 4.06 16.88 -26.78
C ALA A 131 5.49 16.33 -26.99
N GLU A 132 6.49 16.86 -26.28
CA GLU A 132 7.85 16.33 -26.30
C GLU A 132 7.93 14.97 -25.61
N ASN A 133 7.22 14.79 -24.50
CA ASN A 133 7.14 13.51 -23.80
C ASN A 133 6.42 12.44 -24.64
N VAL A 134 5.33 12.78 -25.33
CA VAL A 134 4.65 11.89 -26.28
C VAL A 134 5.60 11.44 -27.39
N ALA A 135 6.43 12.34 -27.92
CA ALA A 135 7.42 11.99 -28.93
C ALA A 135 8.52 11.05 -28.39
N ALA A 136 9.00 11.29 -27.16
CA ALA A 136 9.96 10.40 -26.50
C ALA A 136 9.37 9.02 -26.20
N PHE A 137 8.08 8.97 -25.84
CA PHE A 137 7.34 7.74 -25.61
C PHE A 137 7.19 6.95 -26.92
N ALA A 138 6.74 7.60 -28.01
CA ALA A 138 6.62 6.97 -29.32
C ALA A 138 7.96 6.38 -29.81
N ASP A 139 9.09 7.07 -29.57
CA ASP A 139 10.44 6.57 -29.87
C ASP A 139 10.79 5.28 -29.10
N HIS A 140 10.39 5.17 -27.83
CA HIS A 140 10.62 3.95 -27.05
C HIS A 140 9.72 2.79 -27.49
N ILE A 141 8.47 3.08 -27.89
CA ILE A 141 7.57 2.08 -28.49
C ILE A 141 8.13 1.58 -29.82
N GLU A 142 8.66 2.47 -30.67
CA GLU A 142 9.32 2.10 -31.93
C GLU A 142 10.52 1.18 -31.67
N LYS A 143 11.36 1.51 -30.69
CA LYS A 143 12.53 0.68 -30.32
C LYS A 143 12.12 -0.69 -29.78
N ALA A 144 11.13 -0.75 -28.89
CA ALA A 144 10.60 -2.02 -28.39
C ALA A 144 10.04 -2.89 -29.53
N HIS A 145 9.31 -2.28 -30.47
CA HIS A 145 8.82 -2.98 -31.66
C HIS A 145 9.96 -3.47 -32.55
N ALA A 146 11.02 -2.67 -32.73
CA ALA A 146 12.20 -3.07 -33.51
C ALA A 146 13.04 -4.18 -32.87
N ILE A 147 13.01 -4.30 -31.53
CA ILE A 147 13.59 -5.42 -30.78
C ILE A 147 12.77 -6.71 -31.01
N GLY A 148 11.46 -6.57 -31.22
CA GLY A 148 10.53 -7.68 -31.43
C GLY A 148 9.46 -7.81 -30.35
N GLY A 149 9.30 -6.82 -29.49
CA GLY A 149 8.33 -6.86 -28.40
C GLY A 149 6.90 -6.48 -28.79
N VAL A 150 5.94 -7.03 -28.04
CA VAL A 150 4.55 -6.54 -27.99
C VAL A 150 4.47 -5.38 -27.01
N ASN A 151 3.85 -4.27 -27.39
CA ASN A 151 3.72 -3.10 -26.50
C ASN A 151 2.38 -3.10 -25.77
N THR A 152 2.41 -2.80 -24.46
CA THR A 152 1.21 -2.55 -23.65
C THR A 152 1.37 -1.27 -22.84
N ILE A 153 0.29 -0.51 -22.68
CA ILE A 153 0.27 0.78 -21.99
C ILE A 153 -0.82 0.75 -20.92
N SER A 154 -0.43 0.81 -19.65
CA SER A 154 -1.31 1.12 -18.53
C SER A 154 -1.53 2.64 -18.42
N ALA A 155 -2.50 3.06 -17.61
CA ALA A 155 -2.75 4.47 -17.37
C ALA A 155 -2.97 4.79 -15.90
N HIS A 156 -1.96 5.37 -15.25
CA HIS A 156 -2.03 5.95 -13.91
C HIS A 156 -2.34 7.44 -14.00
N ILE A 157 -3.62 7.77 -13.98
CA ILE A 157 -4.13 9.10 -14.40
C ILE A 157 -4.16 10.08 -13.22
N GLU A 158 -3.64 11.29 -13.42
CA GLU A 158 -3.72 12.37 -12.44
C GLU A 158 -5.17 12.66 -12.02
N ASN A 159 -5.38 13.09 -10.77
CA ASN A 159 -6.69 13.51 -10.33
C ASN A 159 -6.98 14.93 -10.85
N PHE A 160 -7.77 15.03 -11.92
CA PHE A 160 -8.08 16.31 -12.57
C PHE A 160 -8.82 17.33 -11.67
N VAL A 161 -9.48 16.87 -10.60
CA VAL A 161 -10.19 17.77 -9.67
C VAL A 161 -9.23 18.44 -8.71
N THR A 162 -8.25 17.70 -8.18
CA THR A 162 -7.36 18.18 -7.12
C THR A 162 -5.98 18.58 -7.64
N GLY A 163 -5.59 18.09 -8.81
CA GLY A 163 -4.21 18.15 -9.33
C GLY A 163 -3.26 17.17 -8.64
N GLY A 164 -3.77 16.24 -7.84
CA GLY A 164 -2.99 15.19 -7.17
C GLY A 164 -2.67 14.01 -8.09
N SER A 165 -1.92 13.03 -7.57
CA SER A 165 -1.64 11.80 -8.30
C SER A 165 -2.87 10.89 -8.37
N PHE A 166 -2.75 9.78 -9.08
CA PHE A 166 -3.73 8.69 -9.14
C PHE A 166 -4.12 8.12 -7.76
N TYR A 167 -3.27 8.24 -6.74
CA TYR A 167 -3.55 7.85 -5.35
C TYR A 167 -4.36 8.90 -4.56
N ASP A 168 -4.48 10.13 -5.05
CA ASP A 168 -5.39 11.09 -4.45
C ASP A 168 -6.82 10.73 -4.86
N THR A 169 -7.53 10.06 -3.96
CA THR A 169 -8.90 9.59 -4.22
C THR A 169 -9.98 10.59 -3.81
N SER A 170 -9.61 11.84 -3.51
CA SER A 170 -10.56 12.86 -3.08
C SER A 170 -11.20 13.61 -4.26
N GLY A 171 -12.20 14.46 -3.98
CA GLY A 171 -12.78 15.38 -4.97
C GLY A 171 -13.89 14.81 -5.87
N ASP A 172 -14.30 13.55 -5.71
CA ASP A 172 -15.33 12.90 -6.56
C ASP A 172 -14.94 12.89 -8.06
N ALA A 173 -13.65 12.63 -8.32
CA ALA A 173 -13.03 12.78 -9.63
C ALA A 173 -13.69 11.94 -10.74
N LEU A 174 -14.08 10.69 -10.45
CA LEU A 174 -14.76 9.82 -11.43
C LEU A 174 -16.01 10.48 -12.01
N ARG A 175 -16.90 11.00 -11.16
CA ARG A 175 -18.13 11.66 -11.62
C ARG A 175 -17.85 12.99 -12.31
N ALA A 176 -16.81 13.68 -11.86
CA ALA A 176 -16.41 14.95 -12.45
C ALA A 176 -15.93 14.82 -13.91
N VAL A 177 -15.33 13.68 -14.28
CA VAL A 177 -14.83 13.46 -15.65
C VAL A 177 -15.83 12.77 -16.59
N LEU A 178 -16.90 12.16 -16.08
CA LEU A 178 -17.94 11.54 -16.92
C LEU A 178 -18.65 12.58 -17.80
N PRO A 179 -19.28 12.15 -18.92
CA PRO A 179 -20.06 13.05 -19.78
C PRO A 179 -21.09 13.92 -19.03
N GLY A 180 -20.86 15.23 -19.04
CA GLY A 180 -21.66 16.22 -18.30
C GLY A 180 -21.12 16.61 -16.93
N GLY A 181 -20.04 15.98 -16.46
CA GLY A 181 -19.28 16.38 -15.29
C GLY A 181 -18.44 17.64 -15.53
N SER A 182 -17.98 18.27 -14.45
CA SER A 182 -17.30 19.57 -14.50
C SER A 182 -15.87 19.55 -15.04
N HIS A 183 -15.25 18.36 -15.11
CA HIS A 183 -13.87 18.12 -15.55
C HIS A 183 -13.82 17.17 -16.76
N HIS A 184 -14.94 17.02 -17.48
CA HIS A 184 -14.99 16.18 -18.68
C HIS A 184 -14.04 16.65 -19.79
N ASP A 185 -13.87 17.98 -19.95
CA ASP A 185 -12.95 18.53 -20.94
C ASP A 185 -11.47 18.24 -20.59
N ASP A 186 -11.14 18.08 -19.32
CA ASP A 186 -9.78 17.70 -18.88
C ASP A 186 -9.48 16.24 -19.26
N LEU A 187 -10.46 15.34 -19.10
CA LEU A 187 -10.37 13.97 -19.62
C LEU A 187 -10.19 13.96 -21.14
N ASN A 188 -10.92 14.81 -21.89
CA ASN A 188 -10.78 14.88 -23.34
C ASN A 188 -9.38 15.33 -23.77
N ALA A 189 -8.83 16.35 -23.10
CA ALA A 189 -7.46 16.80 -23.36
C ALA A 189 -6.44 15.70 -23.07
N TYR A 190 -6.66 14.91 -22.02
CA TYR A 190 -5.81 13.77 -21.70
C TYR A 190 -5.91 12.63 -22.75
N LEU A 191 -7.12 12.32 -23.22
CA LEU A 191 -7.33 11.33 -24.29
C LEU A 191 -6.80 11.82 -25.65
N ASP A 192 -6.78 13.12 -25.90
CA ASP A 192 -6.14 13.72 -27.08
C ASP A 192 -4.62 13.47 -27.11
N ASP A 193 -3.95 13.53 -25.96
CA ASP A 193 -2.52 13.19 -25.84
C ASP A 193 -2.28 11.69 -26.14
N ILE A 194 -3.14 10.80 -25.65
CA ILE A 194 -3.08 9.36 -25.94
C ILE A 194 -3.32 9.06 -27.43
N ALA A 195 -4.31 9.69 -28.05
CA ALA A 195 -4.55 9.54 -29.48
C ALA A 195 -3.35 10.05 -30.32
N THR A 196 -2.70 11.12 -29.85
CA THR A 196 -1.49 11.64 -30.48
C THR A 196 -0.33 10.65 -30.37
N LEU A 197 -0.14 10.02 -29.21
CA LEU A 197 0.83 8.94 -29.02
C LEU A 197 0.55 7.77 -29.98
N ALA A 198 -0.70 7.28 -30.01
CA ALA A 198 -1.09 6.16 -30.85
C ALA A 198 -0.79 6.44 -32.34
N GLY A 199 -1.04 7.65 -32.82
CA GLY A 199 -0.73 8.07 -34.19
C GLY A 199 0.76 8.26 -34.50
N GLN A 200 1.59 8.49 -33.47
CA GLN A 200 3.06 8.65 -33.58
C GLN A 200 3.83 7.33 -33.41
N ALA A 201 3.26 6.34 -32.71
CA ALA A 201 3.84 5.02 -32.55
C ALA A 201 3.85 4.27 -33.90
N ARG A 202 4.92 4.45 -34.66
CA ARG A 202 5.08 3.89 -36.00
C ARG A 202 6.41 3.16 -36.14
N GLY A 203 6.39 2.06 -36.86
CA GLY A 203 7.59 1.31 -37.22
C GLY A 203 8.42 2.07 -38.27
N ALA A 204 9.61 1.55 -38.57
CA ALA A 204 10.51 2.12 -39.56
C ALA A 204 9.92 2.14 -41.00
N ASP A 205 8.91 1.31 -41.27
CA ASP A 205 8.14 1.28 -42.51
C ASP A 205 7.02 2.33 -42.57
N GLY A 206 6.76 3.02 -41.45
CA GLY A 206 5.71 4.01 -41.28
C GLY A 206 4.35 3.43 -40.89
N GLU A 207 4.22 2.12 -40.73
CA GLU A 207 2.98 1.48 -40.28
C GLU A 207 2.76 1.72 -38.78
N LEU A 208 1.50 1.74 -38.35
CA LEU A 208 1.16 1.91 -36.94
C LEU A 208 1.55 0.66 -36.15
N ILE A 209 2.20 0.86 -35.01
CA ILE A 209 2.58 -0.22 -34.09
C ILE A 209 1.36 -0.59 -33.24
N PRO A 210 0.96 -1.88 -33.18
CA PRO A 210 -0.10 -2.33 -32.28
C PRO A 210 0.25 -2.15 -30.81
N ILE A 211 -0.71 -1.66 -30.03
CA ILE A 211 -0.57 -1.42 -28.58
C ILE A 211 -1.76 -2.05 -27.85
N ILE A 212 -1.49 -2.78 -26.77
CA ILE A 212 -2.53 -3.19 -25.82
C ILE A 212 -2.72 -2.04 -24.84
N PHE A 213 -3.83 -1.31 -24.93
CA PHE A 213 -4.13 -0.18 -24.06
C PHE A 213 -5.03 -0.60 -22.89
N ARG A 214 -4.59 -0.37 -21.66
CA ARG A 214 -5.24 -0.84 -20.42
C ARG A 214 -5.62 0.33 -19.50
N PRO A 215 -6.72 1.05 -19.79
CA PRO A 215 -7.16 2.17 -18.97
C PRO A 215 -7.93 1.71 -17.71
N TRP A 216 -7.93 2.54 -16.66
CA TRP A 216 -8.79 2.42 -15.48
C TRP A 216 -8.71 1.06 -14.75
N HIS A 217 -7.51 0.51 -14.61
CA HIS A 217 -7.25 -0.80 -14.01
C HIS A 217 -7.47 -0.85 -12.49
N GLU A 218 -7.55 -2.07 -11.92
CA GLU A 218 -7.72 -2.33 -10.48
C GLU A 218 -8.93 -1.65 -9.83
N ASN A 219 -9.97 -1.41 -10.62
CA ASN A 219 -11.11 -0.63 -10.20
C ASN A 219 -12.04 -1.36 -9.20
N ALA A 220 -11.86 -2.65 -8.95
CA ALA A 220 -12.53 -3.33 -7.85
C ALA A 220 -11.96 -2.91 -6.48
N GLY A 221 -10.70 -2.44 -6.45
CA GLY A 221 -10.07 -1.79 -5.30
C GLY A 221 -10.55 -0.35 -5.10
N SER A 222 -9.89 0.38 -4.20
CA SER A 222 -10.23 1.79 -3.89
C SER A 222 -9.02 2.64 -3.55
N TRP A 223 -7.83 2.24 -4.00
CA TRP A 223 -6.60 3.03 -3.90
C TRP A 223 -6.45 4.04 -5.05
N PHE A 224 -7.16 3.87 -6.16
CA PHE A 224 -7.25 4.84 -7.25
C PHE A 224 -8.58 5.59 -7.23
N TRP A 225 -8.60 6.84 -7.71
CA TRP A 225 -9.80 7.69 -7.68
C TRP A 225 -10.94 7.19 -8.60
N TRP A 226 -10.67 6.25 -9.50
CA TRP A 226 -11.68 5.55 -10.31
C TRP A 226 -12.13 4.21 -9.70
N GLY A 227 -11.63 3.86 -8.52
CA GLY A 227 -11.97 2.63 -7.81
C GLY A 227 -13.42 2.57 -7.33
N ALA A 228 -13.83 1.38 -6.86
CA ALA A 228 -15.21 1.05 -6.50
C ALA A 228 -15.82 1.95 -5.42
N ALA A 229 -15.00 2.66 -4.62
CA ALA A 229 -15.48 3.61 -3.64
C ALA A 229 -15.97 4.94 -4.18
N PHE A 230 -15.64 5.26 -5.44
CA PHE A 230 -15.80 6.60 -5.98
C PHE A 230 -16.87 6.65 -7.09
N GLY A 231 -17.29 5.50 -7.63
CA GLY A 231 -18.34 5.39 -8.63
C GLY A 231 -19.13 4.08 -8.53
N SER A 232 -20.38 4.09 -8.99
CA SER A 232 -21.14 2.86 -9.20
C SER A 232 -20.48 2.00 -10.29
N PRO A 233 -20.78 0.69 -10.37
CA PRO A 233 -20.32 -0.13 -11.49
C PRO A 233 -20.75 0.42 -12.85
N GLY A 234 -21.92 1.06 -12.95
CA GLY A 234 -22.37 1.72 -14.18
C GLY A 234 -21.57 2.97 -14.52
N GLU A 235 -21.27 3.81 -13.54
CA GLU A 235 -20.42 5.00 -13.72
C GLU A 235 -19.01 4.61 -14.20
N TYR A 236 -18.42 3.54 -13.66
CA TYR A 236 -17.16 3.00 -14.18
C TYR A 236 -17.29 2.48 -15.62
N LYS A 237 -18.34 1.72 -15.92
CA LYS A 237 -18.57 1.18 -17.27
C LYS A 237 -18.66 2.32 -18.28
N GLU A 238 -19.38 3.40 -17.96
CA GLU A 238 -19.47 4.57 -18.84
C GLU A 238 -18.14 5.32 -18.98
N LEU A 239 -17.30 5.39 -17.94
CA LEU A 239 -15.95 5.94 -18.05
C LEU A 239 -15.09 5.13 -19.04
N TYR A 240 -15.13 3.81 -18.93
CA TYR A 240 -14.38 2.92 -19.82
C TYR A 240 -14.91 2.99 -21.26
N ARG A 241 -16.24 2.88 -21.45
CA ARG A 241 -16.89 2.97 -22.77
C ARG A 241 -16.59 4.29 -23.46
N TYR A 242 -16.73 5.41 -22.73
CA TYR A 242 -16.39 6.72 -23.27
C TYR A 242 -14.94 6.81 -23.73
N THR A 243 -14.01 6.22 -22.96
CA THR A 243 -12.59 6.19 -23.33
C THR A 243 -12.38 5.46 -24.67
N VAL A 244 -13.02 4.30 -24.85
CA VAL A 244 -12.97 3.53 -26.10
C VAL A 244 -13.59 4.32 -27.25
N GLU A 245 -14.83 4.79 -27.10
CA GLU A 245 -15.57 5.52 -28.13
C GLU A 245 -14.88 6.83 -28.52
N TYR A 246 -14.32 7.55 -27.56
CA TYR A 246 -13.59 8.78 -27.85
C TYR A 246 -12.33 8.47 -28.68
N LEU A 247 -11.50 7.53 -28.25
CA LEU A 247 -10.27 7.18 -28.96
C LEU A 247 -10.55 6.57 -30.35
N ARG A 248 -11.49 5.62 -30.44
CA ARG A 248 -11.84 4.94 -31.68
C ARG A 248 -12.65 5.84 -32.61
N ASP A 249 -13.79 6.35 -32.16
CA ASP A 249 -14.80 6.96 -33.04
C ASP A 249 -14.59 8.46 -33.23
N VAL A 250 -14.07 9.18 -32.22
CA VAL A 250 -13.80 10.62 -32.33
C VAL A 250 -12.37 10.90 -32.82
N LYS A 251 -11.39 10.15 -32.30
CA LYS A 251 -9.97 10.38 -32.61
C LYS A 251 -9.43 9.48 -33.73
N GLY A 252 -10.13 8.42 -34.11
CA GLY A 252 -9.71 7.52 -35.19
C GLY A 252 -8.45 6.73 -34.85
N VAL A 253 -8.29 6.29 -33.60
CA VAL A 253 -7.21 5.41 -33.20
C VAL A 253 -7.49 3.99 -33.68
N GLU A 254 -6.63 3.47 -34.56
CA GLU A 254 -6.81 2.18 -35.25
C GLU A 254 -5.81 1.09 -34.81
N ASN A 255 -4.89 1.40 -33.88
CA ASN A 255 -3.81 0.50 -33.48
C ASN A 255 -3.89 0.00 -32.03
N PHE A 256 -5.06 0.13 -31.39
CA PHE A 256 -5.27 -0.34 -30.02
C PHE A 256 -6.02 -1.68 -29.97
N LEU A 257 -5.59 -2.54 -29.03
CA LEU A 257 -6.43 -3.56 -28.40
C LEU A 257 -6.75 -3.10 -26.99
N TYR A 258 -8.00 -3.23 -26.55
CA TYR A 258 -8.44 -2.72 -25.26
C TYR A 258 -8.41 -3.80 -24.18
N ALA A 259 -7.60 -3.59 -23.14
CA ALA A 259 -7.49 -4.48 -21.99
C ALA A 259 -8.28 -3.93 -20.80
N TRP A 260 -8.97 -4.80 -20.08
CA TRP A 260 -9.66 -4.49 -18.84
C TRP A 260 -9.29 -5.52 -17.77
N GLY A 261 -8.75 -5.04 -16.65
CA GLY A 261 -8.35 -5.85 -15.50
C GLY A 261 -8.83 -5.19 -14.20
N PRO A 262 -9.82 -5.75 -13.49
CA PRO A 262 -10.42 -5.10 -12.33
C PRO A 262 -9.63 -5.26 -11.02
N GLY A 263 -8.51 -6.00 -11.02
CA GLY A 263 -7.75 -6.39 -9.84
C GLY A 263 -7.58 -7.91 -9.77
N GLY A 264 -7.51 -8.47 -8.57
CA GLY A 264 -7.38 -9.92 -8.32
C GLY A 264 -7.91 -10.36 -6.97
N GLY A 265 -7.83 -11.67 -6.69
CA GLY A 265 -8.33 -12.27 -5.45
C GLY A 265 -9.85 -12.52 -5.44
N PHE A 266 -10.41 -12.91 -6.58
CA PHE A 266 -11.84 -13.17 -6.75
C PHE A 266 -12.26 -14.58 -6.32
N GLY A 267 -11.29 -15.49 -6.11
CA GLY A 267 -11.54 -16.87 -5.73
C GLY A 267 -12.32 -17.65 -6.79
N GLY A 268 -12.18 -17.28 -8.07
CA GLY A 268 -12.91 -17.84 -9.21
C GLY A 268 -14.37 -17.36 -9.32
N ASN A 269 -14.76 -16.30 -8.61
CA ASN A 269 -16.10 -15.74 -8.66
C ASN A 269 -16.30 -14.80 -9.86
N GLU A 270 -16.91 -15.36 -10.91
CA GLU A 270 -17.18 -14.67 -12.18
C GLU A 270 -18.12 -13.45 -12.03
N ASP A 271 -19.10 -13.51 -11.12
CA ASP A 271 -20.06 -12.41 -10.93
C ASP A 271 -19.38 -11.18 -10.30
N VAL A 272 -18.44 -11.40 -9.37
CA VAL A 272 -17.66 -10.32 -8.76
C VAL A 272 -16.69 -9.72 -9.78
N TYR A 273 -15.98 -10.58 -10.52
CA TYR A 273 -15.07 -10.16 -11.58
C TYR A 273 -15.80 -9.29 -12.62
N LEU A 274 -16.93 -9.77 -13.15
CA LEU A 274 -17.67 -9.10 -14.22
C LEU A 274 -18.54 -7.91 -13.75
N ARG A 275 -18.55 -7.58 -12.45
CA ARG A 275 -19.39 -6.51 -11.89
C ARG A 275 -19.20 -5.18 -12.63
N THR A 276 -17.95 -4.84 -12.95
CA THR A 276 -17.54 -3.60 -13.62
C THR A 276 -17.18 -3.81 -15.09
N TYR A 277 -17.46 -4.98 -15.65
CA TYR A 277 -17.14 -5.31 -17.04
C TYR A 277 -17.81 -4.35 -18.03
N PRO A 278 -17.05 -3.62 -18.87
CA PRO A 278 -17.59 -2.64 -19.82
C PRO A 278 -18.53 -3.24 -20.87
N GLY A 279 -18.31 -4.51 -21.26
CA GLY A 279 -19.11 -5.23 -22.26
C GLY A 279 -18.26 -5.77 -23.41
N ASP A 280 -18.80 -6.76 -24.14
CA ASP A 280 -18.07 -7.52 -25.18
C ASP A 280 -17.60 -6.66 -26.35
N ALA A 281 -18.26 -5.52 -26.59
CA ALA A 281 -17.94 -4.56 -27.65
C ALA A 281 -16.82 -3.57 -27.27
N PHE A 282 -16.33 -3.59 -26.03
CA PHE A 282 -15.38 -2.61 -25.50
C PHE A 282 -14.08 -3.22 -24.98
N VAL A 283 -13.99 -4.55 -24.87
CA VAL A 283 -12.81 -5.23 -24.32
C VAL A 283 -12.35 -6.34 -25.26
N ASP A 284 -11.06 -6.31 -25.61
CA ASP A 284 -10.34 -7.35 -26.36
C ASP A 284 -9.64 -8.35 -25.42
N VAL A 285 -9.03 -7.83 -24.33
CA VAL A 285 -8.20 -8.61 -23.39
C VAL A 285 -8.77 -8.52 -21.97
N LEU A 286 -9.09 -9.68 -21.38
CA LEU A 286 -9.50 -9.83 -19.98
C LEU A 286 -8.27 -10.03 -19.09
N GLY A 287 -8.04 -9.09 -18.18
CA GLY A 287 -6.88 -9.03 -17.29
C GLY A 287 -7.18 -9.48 -15.85
N LEU A 288 -6.11 -9.73 -15.11
CA LEU A 288 -6.04 -10.00 -13.67
C LEU A 288 -4.75 -9.38 -13.14
N ASP A 289 -4.82 -8.71 -11.99
CA ASP A 289 -3.66 -8.09 -11.34
C ASP A 289 -3.54 -8.68 -9.93
N THR A 290 -2.43 -9.36 -9.60
CA THR A 290 -2.27 -10.02 -8.29
C THR A 290 -0.81 -10.09 -7.86
N TYR A 291 -0.53 -9.58 -6.65
CA TYR A 291 0.77 -9.62 -6.00
C TYR A 291 0.73 -10.46 -4.71
N ASP A 292 1.82 -11.13 -4.37
CA ASP A 292 1.95 -11.96 -3.16
C ASP A 292 3.40 -11.99 -2.64
N ASP A 293 3.59 -12.04 -1.32
CA ASP A 293 4.89 -12.20 -0.66
C ASP A 293 5.04 -13.53 0.09
N THR A 294 4.02 -14.40 0.04
CA THR A 294 3.97 -15.62 0.85
C THR A 294 4.48 -16.86 0.11
N GLY A 295 4.27 -16.96 -1.20
CA GLY A 295 4.46 -18.17 -1.99
C GLY A 295 3.67 -19.38 -1.44
N SER A 296 2.57 -19.12 -0.71
CA SER A 296 1.82 -20.14 0.01
C SER A 296 0.91 -20.95 -0.92
N GLN A 297 0.61 -22.20 -0.55
CA GLN A 297 -0.32 -23.03 -1.35
C GLN A 297 -1.71 -22.38 -1.45
N ALA A 298 -2.16 -21.69 -0.40
CA ALA A 298 -3.47 -21.02 -0.41
C ALA A 298 -3.51 -19.88 -1.44
N PHE A 299 -2.43 -19.09 -1.53
CA PHE A 299 -2.28 -18.09 -2.58
C PHE A 299 -2.29 -18.74 -3.97
N LEU A 300 -1.47 -19.76 -4.19
CA LEU A 300 -1.36 -20.44 -5.48
C LEU A 300 -2.70 -21.06 -5.94
N ASP A 301 -3.46 -21.67 -5.02
CA ASP A 301 -4.78 -22.23 -5.32
C ASP A 301 -5.78 -21.14 -5.73
N GLY A 302 -5.75 -19.98 -5.05
CA GLY A 302 -6.58 -18.83 -5.39
C GLY A 302 -6.21 -18.21 -6.74
N LEU A 303 -4.91 -18.04 -7.00
CA LEU A 303 -4.40 -17.55 -8.28
C LEU A 303 -4.83 -18.44 -9.45
N VAL A 304 -4.68 -19.76 -9.31
CA VAL A 304 -5.10 -20.73 -10.33
C VAL A 304 -6.62 -20.65 -10.57
N ALA A 305 -7.42 -20.50 -9.51
CA ALA A 305 -8.87 -20.35 -9.64
C ALA A 305 -9.27 -19.10 -10.44
N ASP A 306 -8.62 -17.96 -10.19
CA ASP A 306 -8.87 -16.71 -10.90
C ASP A 306 -8.39 -16.77 -12.35
N LEU A 307 -7.18 -17.27 -12.60
CA LEU A 307 -6.62 -17.40 -13.95
C LEU A 307 -7.44 -18.37 -14.82
N ALA A 308 -7.91 -19.48 -14.25
CA ALA A 308 -8.80 -20.42 -14.94
C ALA A 308 -10.19 -19.81 -15.20
N MET A 309 -10.69 -18.98 -14.29
CA MET A 309 -11.95 -18.24 -14.48
C MET A 309 -11.84 -17.28 -15.65
N ILE A 310 -10.83 -16.39 -15.69
CA ILE A 310 -10.72 -15.40 -16.78
C ILE A 310 -10.50 -16.07 -18.13
N ALA A 311 -9.75 -17.18 -18.18
CA ALA A 311 -9.55 -17.94 -19.41
C ALA A 311 -10.86 -18.54 -19.93
N ARG A 312 -11.69 -19.10 -19.03
CA ARG A 312 -13.01 -19.62 -19.37
C ARG A 312 -13.94 -18.51 -19.88
N VAL A 313 -13.91 -17.34 -19.26
CA VAL A 313 -14.73 -16.19 -19.68
C VAL A 313 -14.28 -15.69 -21.06
N ALA A 314 -12.97 -15.60 -21.29
CA ALA A 314 -12.38 -15.23 -22.56
C ALA A 314 -12.75 -16.22 -23.67
N ASP A 315 -12.61 -17.53 -23.43
CA ASP A 315 -13.02 -18.58 -24.36
C ASP A 315 -14.52 -18.50 -24.70
N ALA A 316 -15.37 -18.22 -23.71
CA ALA A 316 -16.81 -18.07 -23.92
C ALA A 316 -17.20 -16.83 -24.75
N LYS A 317 -16.34 -15.80 -24.76
CA LYS A 317 -16.57 -14.52 -25.44
C LYS A 317 -15.77 -14.37 -26.75
N GLY A 318 -14.89 -15.32 -27.07
CA GLY A 318 -13.95 -15.19 -28.18
C GLY A 318 -13.03 -13.99 -27.97
N LYS A 319 -12.41 -13.92 -26.79
CA LYS A 319 -11.52 -12.85 -26.34
C LYS A 319 -10.20 -13.44 -25.84
N VAL A 320 -9.22 -12.59 -25.60
CA VAL A 320 -7.94 -12.97 -25.00
C VAL A 320 -8.06 -12.85 -23.48
N SER A 321 -7.37 -13.71 -22.73
CA SER A 321 -7.13 -13.54 -21.30
C SER A 321 -5.63 -13.44 -21.01
N ALA A 322 -5.26 -12.64 -20.01
CA ALA A 322 -3.87 -12.42 -19.62
C ALA A 322 -3.73 -12.16 -18.12
N PHE A 323 -2.56 -12.50 -17.57
CA PHE A 323 -2.16 -12.11 -16.22
C PHE A 323 -1.52 -10.72 -16.32
N THR A 324 -2.36 -9.70 -16.42
CA THR A 324 -1.97 -8.32 -16.78
C THR A 324 -0.95 -7.72 -15.82
N GLU A 325 -0.97 -8.10 -14.54
CA GLU A 325 0.10 -7.79 -13.59
C GLU A 325 0.33 -8.92 -12.59
N PHE A 326 1.60 -9.29 -12.38
CA PHE A 326 2.01 -10.22 -11.33
C PHE A 326 3.33 -9.80 -10.69
N GLY A 327 3.54 -10.17 -9.43
CA GLY A 327 4.85 -10.00 -8.81
C GLY A 327 4.86 -10.26 -7.32
N VAL A 328 6.06 -10.18 -6.76
CA VAL A 328 6.24 -10.21 -5.31
C VAL A 328 5.71 -8.89 -4.71
N THR A 329 4.89 -8.95 -3.66
CA THR A 329 4.39 -7.74 -2.99
C THR A 329 5.56 -6.89 -2.50
N GLY A 330 5.60 -5.61 -2.92
CA GLY A 330 6.70 -4.69 -2.61
C GLY A 330 7.96 -4.86 -3.47
N GLY A 331 7.99 -5.85 -4.37
CA GLY A 331 9.13 -6.19 -5.21
C GLY A 331 10.06 -7.23 -4.58
N VAL A 332 11.19 -7.48 -5.25
CA VAL A 332 12.25 -8.41 -4.83
C VAL A 332 13.47 -7.70 -4.25
N GLY A 333 13.46 -6.37 -4.28
CA GLY A 333 14.51 -5.50 -3.75
C GLY A 333 14.46 -5.32 -2.23
N THR A 334 15.23 -4.35 -1.72
CA THR A 334 15.43 -4.19 -0.28
C THR A 334 14.18 -3.78 0.50
N ASN A 335 13.17 -3.20 -0.16
CA ASN A 335 11.89 -2.86 0.45
C ASN A 335 10.85 -3.98 0.32
N GLY A 336 11.16 -5.00 -0.48
CA GLY A 336 10.27 -6.11 -0.81
C GLY A 336 10.61 -7.37 -0.02
N SER A 337 10.42 -8.52 -0.66
CA SER A 337 10.66 -9.82 -0.05
C SER A 337 11.27 -10.81 -1.02
N SER A 338 11.83 -11.90 -0.50
CA SER A 338 12.42 -12.98 -1.32
C SER A 338 11.82 -14.36 -0.94
N PRO A 339 10.52 -14.58 -1.17
CA PRO A 339 9.89 -15.87 -0.90
C PRO A 339 10.55 -16.99 -1.71
N GLU A 340 10.94 -18.08 -1.03
CA GLU A 340 11.70 -19.17 -1.64
C GLU A 340 10.99 -19.75 -2.88
N GLN A 341 11.67 -19.73 -4.02
CA GLN A 341 11.23 -20.28 -5.31
C GLN A 341 9.90 -19.71 -5.84
N TRP A 342 9.65 -18.43 -5.60
CA TRP A 342 8.35 -17.84 -5.89
C TRP A 342 7.96 -17.89 -7.38
N PHE A 343 8.85 -17.50 -8.29
CA PHE A 343 8.56 -17.44 -9.73
C PHE A 343 8.29 -18.83 -10.30
N THR A 344 9.14 -19.81 -9.98
CA THR A 344 8.94 -21.19 -10.47
C THR A 344 7.73 -21.87 -9.83
N LYS A 345 7.37 -21.55 -8.57
CA LYS A 345 6.13 -22.06 -7.95
C LYS A 345 4.89 -21.49 -8.62
N VAL A 346 4.86 -20.19 -8.90
CA VAL A 346 3.76 -19.52 -9.62
C VAL A 346 3.61 -20.14 -11.01
N LEU A 347 4.68 -20.22 -11.78
CA LEU A 347 4.66 -20.79 -13.13
C LEU A 347 4.22 -22.26 -13.12
N ALA A 348 4.75 -23.08 -12.19
CA ALA A 348 4.38 -24.48 -12.09
C ALA A 348 2.91 -24.68 -11.74
N ALA A 349 2.34 -23.84 -10.86
CA ALA A 349 0.92 -23.88 -10.52
C ALA A 349 0.04 -23.54 -11.74
N ILE A 350 0.41 -22.50 -12.49
CA ILE A 350 -0.29 -22.09 -13.72
C ILE A 350 -0.21 -23.20 -14.77
N ALA A 351 0.99 -23.69 -15.09
CA ALA A 351 1.22 -24.68 -16.15
C ALA A 351 0.54 -26.03 -15.88
N ALA A 352 0.35 -26.38 -14.60
CA ALA A 352 -0.29 -27.63 -14.18
C ALA A 352 -1.82 -27.64 -14.37
N ASP A 353 -2.47 -26.47 -14.38
CA ASP A 353 -3.92 -26.37 -14.55
C ASP A 353 -4.29 -26.08 -16.02
N PRO A 354 -5.16 -26.88 -16.66
CA PRO A 354 -5.51 -26.72 -18.07
C PRO A 354 -6.31 -25.45 -18.38
N GLY A 355 -6.96 -24.84 -17.38
CA GLY A 355 -7.63 -23.55 -17.52
C GLY A 355 -6.68 -22.39 -17.29
N ALA A 356 -5.96 -22.39 -16.16
CA ALA A 356 -5.07 -21.28 -15.78
C ALA A 356 -3.90 -21.09 -16.76
N ARG A 357 -3.39 -22.15 -17.37
CA ARG A 357 -2.35 -22.03 -18.42
C ARG A 357 -2.82 -21.31 -19.68
N ARG A 358 -4.12 -21.13 -19.91
CA ARG A 358 -4.68 -20.49 -21.11
C ARG A 358 -4.72 -18.96 -20.99
N ASN A 359 -3.60 -18.36 -20.59
CA ASN A 359 -3.42 -16.91 -20.52
C ASN A 359 -2.23 -16.50 -21.39
N ALA A 360 -2.39 -15.44 -22.17
CA ALA A 360 -1.48 -15.11 -23.27
C ALA A 360 -0.14 -14.58 -22.78
N TYR A 361 -0.16 -13.71 -21.77
CA TYR A 361 1.04 -13.13 -21.20
C TYR A 361 0.91 -12.96 -19.69
N MET A 362 2.05 -12.79 -19.03
CA MET A 362 2.15 -12.40 -17.63
C MET A 362 3.21 -11.31 -17.48
N GLN A 363 2.81 -10.14 -16.99
CA GLN A 363 3.71 -8.98 -16.89
C GLN A 363 4.04 -8.64 -15.44
N THR A 364 5.32 -8.51 -15.13
CA THR A 364 5.76 -7.99 -13.83
C THR A 364 6.07 -6.49 -13.87
N TRP A 365 6.21 -5.89 -12.70
CA TRP A 365 6.31 -4.44 -12.53
C TRP A 365 7.74 -3.91 -12.70
N ALA A 366 7.91 -2.59 -12.63
CA ALA A 366 9.14 -1.91 -13.06
C ALA A 366 10.30 -2.01 -12.05
N ASN A 367 11.52 -2.08 -12.58
CA ASN A 367 12.76 -1.97 -11.81
C ASN A 367 13.16 -0.50 -11.55
N PHE A 368 12.48 0.18 -10.63
CA PHE A 368 12.72 1.61 -10.37
C PHE A 368 14.08 1.89 -9.73
N ASP A 369 14.38 1.18 -8.65
CA ASP A 369 15.62 1.32 -7.87
C ASP A 369 15.92 0.05 -7.03
N ALA A 370 17.02 0.06 -6.26
CA ALA A 370 17.44 -1.10 -5.48
C ALA A 370 16.45 -1.49 -4.36
N GLY A 371 15.61 -0.56 -3.92
CA GLY A 371 14.54 -0.82 -2.97
C GLY A 371 13.31 -1.42 -3.65
N GLN A 372 12.85 -0.80 -4.74
CA GLN A 372 11.63 -1.18 -5.45
C GLN A 372 11.93 -1.61 -6.89
N HIS A 373 12.10 -2.91 -7.07
CA HIS A 373 12.23 -3.58 -8.37
C HIS A 373 11.66 -4.99 -8.30
N PHE A 374 11.27 -5.56 -9.44
CA PHE A 374 10.47 -6.80 -9.50
C PHE A 374 11.12 -7.90 -10.32
N VAL A 375 11.96 -7.56 -11.29
CA VAL A 375 12.88 -8.51 -11.93
C VAL A 375 14.15 -8.54 -11.09
N PRO A 376 14.50 -9.70 -10.49
CA PRO A 376 15.71 -9.80 -9.67
C PRO A 376 16.96 -9.66 -10.54
N VAL A 377 17.99 -9.02 -10.01
CA VAL A 377 19.26 -8.76 -10.70
C VAL A 377 20.43 -8.89 -9.72
N GLY A 378 21.65 -8.95 -10.25
CA GLY A 378 22.86 -8.92 -9.43
C GLY A 378 22.89 -10.03 -8.37
N ASP A 379 22.93 -9.64 -7.09
CA ASP A 379 23.01 -10.55 -5.93
C ASP A 379 21.63 -10.84 -5.29
N ASP A 380 20.51 -10.44 -5.91
CA ASP A 380 19.19 -10.69 -5.35
C ASP A 380 18.96 -12.20 -5.15
N PRO A 381 18.40 -12.64 -4.00
CA PRO A 381 18.25 -14.06 -3.69
C PRO A 381 17.42 -14.86 -4.70
N LEU A 382 16.54 -14.18 -5.44
CA LEU A 382 15.65 -14.79 -6.43
C LEU A 382 16.22 -14.85 -7.85
N VAL A 383 17.44 -14.34 -8.12
CA VAL A 383 18.06 -14.46 -9.46
C VAL A 383 18.11 -15.92 -9.96
N PRO A 384 18.54 -16.93 -9.16
CA PRO A 384 18.56 -18.31 -9.64
C PRO A 384 17.16 -18.88 -9.94
N ASP A 385 16.15 -18.43 -9.20
CA ASP A 385 14.76 -18.86 -9.39
C ASP A 385 14.16 -18.21 -10.64
N PHE A 386 14.42 -16.92 -10.86
CA PHE A 386 13.95 -16.21 -12.05
C PHE A 386 14.64 -16.70 -13.32
N GLN A 387 15.94 -17.05 -13.27
CA GLN A 387 16.61 -17.73 -14.38
C GLN A 387 15.90 -19.03 -14.72
N ALA A 388 15.54 -19.84 -13.71
CA ALA A 388 14.79 -21.07 -13.94
C ALA A 388 13.37 -20.83 -14.46
N PHE A 389 12.75 -19.70 -14.11
CA PHE A 389 11.46 -19.27 -14.65
C PHE A 389 11.56 -18.93 -16.13
N VAL A 390 12.53 -18.13 -16.58
CA VAL A 390 12.69 -17.76 -18.00
C VAL A 390 13.29 -18.88 -18.86
N ASP A 391 14.03 -19.82 -18.27
CA ASP A 391 14.52 -21.03 -18.96
C ASP A 391 13.42 -22.09 -19.16
N ASP A 392 12.24 -21.93 -18.55
CA ASP A 392 11.15 -22.89 -18.68
C ASP A 392 10.53 -22.81 -20.09
N PRO A 393 10.32 -23.95 -20.78
CA PRO A 393 9.78 -23.94 -22.14
C PRO A 393 8.33 -23.46 -22.23
N PHE A 394 7.64 -23.24 -21.10
CA PHE A 394 6.32 -22.62 -21.09
C PHE A 394 6.38 -21.08 -21.11
N THR A 395 7.51 -20.47 -20.75
CA THR A 395 7.68 -19.01 -20.89
C THR A 395 8.29 -18.66 -22.24
N ALA A 396 7.81 -17.58 -22.85
CA ALA A 396 8.36 -17.05 -24.09
C ALA A 396 8.92 -15.64 -23.89
N MET A 397 10.13 -15.44 -24.37
CA MET A 397 10.87 -14.18 -24.37
C MET A 397 10.84 -13.53 -25.77
N SER A 398 11.51 -12.39 -25.97
CA SER A 398 11.45 -11.67 -27.25
C SER A 398 12.03 -12.48 -28.42
N ASP A 399 13.14 -13.20 -28.22
CA ASP A 399 13.78 -14.00 -29.28
C ASP A 399 12.96 -15.24 -29.68
N ASP A 400 11.99 -15.65 -28.85
CA ASP A 400 11.09 -16.77 -29.14
C ASP A 400 9.95 -16.39 -30.11
N LEU A 401 9.72 -15.08 -30.32
CA LEU A 401 8.62 -14.58 -31.13
C LEU A 401 8.93 -14.60 -32.63
N ASP A 402 8.05 -15.21 -33.43
CA ASP A 402 8.05 -15.04 -34.89
C ASP A 402 7.22 -13.80 -35.27
N LEU A 403 7.89 -12.66 -35.51
CA LEU A 403 7.21 -11.38 -35.76
C LEU A 403 6.32 -11.39 -37.02
N ASP A 404 6.62 -12.24 -38.01
CA ASP A 404 5.75 -12.41 -39.17
C ASP A 404 4.42 -13.08 -38.78
N ASP A 405 4.43 -13.92 -37.75
CA ASP A 405 3.22 -14.51 -37.17
C ASP A 405 2.53 -13.59 -36.15
N VAL A 406 3.29 -12.83 -35.35
CA VAL A 406 2.72 -11.89 -34.38
C VAL A 406 1.99 -10.76 -35.09
N PHE A 407 2.60 -10.14 -36.11
CA PHE A 407 2.09 -8.91 -36.74
C PHE A 407 1.69 -9.08 -38.22
N GLY A 408 1.97 -10.22 -38.86
CA GLY A 408 1.79 -10.42 -40.30
C GLY A 408 0.61 -11.30 -40.75
N ARG A 409 -0.30 -11.72 -39.84
CA ARG A 409 -1.46 -12.55 -40.20
C ARG A 409 -2.49 -11.78 -41.03
N ASP A 410 -2.90 -12.36 -42.15
CA ASP A 410 -3.94 -11.81 -43.03
C ASP A 410 -5.35 -12.18 -42.54
N LEU A 411 -5.93 -11.28 -41.73
CA LEU A 411 -7.22 -11.46 -41.07
C LEU A 411 -8.15 -10.29 -41.38
N ALA A 412 -9.43 -10.59 -41.59
CA ALA A 412 -10.50 -9.60 -41.68
C ALA A 412 -11.23 -9.43 -40.33
N THR A 413 -11.79 -8.26 -40.08
CA THR A 413 -12.73 -8.08 -38.97
C THR A 413 -14.13 -8.55 -39.33
N THR A 414 -14.85 -8.96 -38.29
CA THR A 414 -16.30 -9.19 -38.35
C THR A 414 -17.02 -7.97 -37.80
N ALA A 415 -18.17 -7.63 -38.40
CA ALA A 415 -18.98 -6.52 -37.91
C ALA A 415 -19.51 -6.81 -36.50
N GLN A 416 -19.40 -5.83 -35.61
CA GLN A 416 -20.00 -5.88 -34.29
C GLN A 416 -21.54 -5.78 -34.40
N PRO A 417 -22.31 -6.42 -33.51
CA PRO A 417 -23.75 -6.28 -33.49
C PRO A 417 -24.15 -4.84 -33.12
N PRO A 418 -25.36 -4.38 -33.55
CA PRO A 418 -25.93 -3.13 -33.07
C PRO A 418 -25.91 -3.03 -31.55
N LEU A 419 -25.49 -1.88 -31.03
CA LEU A 419 -25.32 -1.63 -29.61
C LEU A 419 -25.95 -0.29 -29.23
N ALA A 420 -26.51 -0.23 -28.03
CA ALA A 420 -26.87 1.03 -27.40
C ALA A 420 -26.52 0.98 -25.92
N HIS A 421 -26.33 2.14 -25.30
CA HIS A 421 -26.20 2.25 -23.84
C HIS A 421 -26.54 3.66 -23.36
N VAL A 422 -26.96 3.76 -22.09
CA VAL A 422 -27.33 5.03 -21.44
C VAL A 422 -26.08 5.63 -20.80
N VAL A 423 -25.55 6.67 -21.43
CA VAL A 423 -24.29 7.34 -21.05
C VAL A 423 -24.49 8.25 -19.83
N SER A 424 -25.54 9.07 -19.84
CA SER A 424 -25.84 9.94 -18.71
C SER A 424 -27.34 10.08 -18.50
N PRO A 425 -27.83 10.02 -17.25
CA PRO A 425 -27.12 9.52 -16.08
C PRO A 425 -26.80 8.02 -16.21
N ALA A 426 -25.59 7.63 -15.83
CA ALA A 426 -25.11 6.24 -15.89
C ALA A 426 -25.91 5.33 -14.95
N ASP A 427 -25.82 4.02 -15.16
CA ASP A 427 -26.46 3.04 -14.28
C ASP A 427 -25.95 3.14 -12.82
N GLY A 428 -26.86 3.10 -11.85
CA GLY A 428 -26.61 3.36 -10.43
C GLY A 428 -26.29 4.81 -10.08
N ALA A 429 -26.20 5.73 -11.05
CA ALA A 429 -25.87 7.12 -10.78
C ALA A 429 -27.01 7.85 -10.04
N ARG A 430 -26.62 8.89 -9.31
CA ARG A 430 -27.53 9.76 -8.58
C ARG A 430 -27.79 11.05 -9.34
N VAL A 431 -29.05 11.34 -9.63
CA VAL A 431 -29.50 12.64 -10.16
C VAL A 431 -29.97 13.50 -8.99
N ALA A 432 -29.05 14.27 -8.43
CA ALA A 432 -29.32 15.11 -7.24
C ALA A 432 -30.18 16.34 -7.56
N THR A 433 -30.06 16.89 -8.76
CA THR A 433 -30.72 18.14 -9.18
C THR A 433 -31.36 17.99 -10.56
N SER A 434 -32.38 18.80 -10.84
CA SER A 434 -33.07 18.84 -12.12
C SER A 434 -33.14 20.29 -12.65
N PRO A 435 -33.02 20.54 -13.97
CA PRO A 435 -32.89 19.56 -15.07
C PRO A 435 -31.55 18.82 -15.12
N THR A 436 -31.53 17.66 -15.79
CA THR A 436 -30.31 16.92 -16.16
C THR A 436 -30.34 16.55 -17.64
N THR A 437 -29.21 16.16 -18.23
CA THR A 437 -29.13 15.77 -19.65
C THR A 437 -29.11 14.24 -19.79
N LEU A 438 -30.06 13.72 -20.56
CA LEU A 438 -30.04 12.35 -21.05
C LEU A 438 -29.07 12.25 -22.23
N ARG A 439 -28.20 11.24 -22.20
CA ARG A 439 -27.34 10.84 -23.31
C ARG A 439 -27.47 9.35 -23.55
N VAL A 440 -27.69 8.96 -24.79
CA VAL A 440 -27.69 7.56 -25.24
C VAL A 440 -26.74 7.45 -26.41
N ALA A 441 -25.75 6.57 -26.30
CA ALA A 441 -24.90 6.18 -27.41
C ALA A 441 -25.59 5.07 -28.19
N VAL A 442 -25.50 5.13 -29.51
CA VAL A 442 -25.96 4.08 -30.43
C VAL A 442 -24.84 3.82 -31.42
N ASP A 443 -24.39 2.57 -31.49
CA ASP A 443 -23.24 2.18 -32.29
C ASP A 443 -23.58 0.98 -33.17
N ASN A 444 -22.83 0.81 -34.26
CA ASN A 444 -22.98 -0.24 -35.27
C ASN A 444 -24.36 -0.28 -35.98
N VAL A 445 -25.17 0.77 -35.86
CA VAL A 445 -26.44 0.93 -36.57
C VAL A 445 -26.86 2.40 -36.68
N GLU A 446 -27.47 2.77 -37.80
CA GLU A 446 -28.10 4.08 -37.99
C GLU A 446 -29.53 4.06 -37.43
N ALA A 447 -29.81 4.87 -36.42
CA ALA A 447 -31.12 4.94 -35.77
C ALA A 447 -32.03 6.01 -36.39
N ASP A 448 -33.32 5.68 -36.57
CA ASP A 448 -34.35 6.65 -36.98
C ASP A 448 -34.80 7.54 -35.81
N ALA A 449 -34.87 6.94 -34.61
CA ALA A 449 -35.32 7.59 -33.39
C ALA A 449 -34.79 6.87 -32.16
N VAL A 450 -34.49 7.65 -31.12
CA VAL A 450 -34.12 7.15 -29.79
C VAL A 450 -35.01 7.82 -28.75
N GLN A 451 -35.59 7.02 -27.87
CA GLN A 451 -36.50 7.46 -26.83
C GLN A 451 -36.13 6.82 -25.49
N VAL A 452 -36.16 7.59 -24.41
CA VAL A 452 -35.95 7.09 -23.04
C VAL A 452 -37.24 7.19 -22.26
N THR A 453 -37.66 6.08 -21.65
CA THR A 453 -38.75 6.06 -20.66
C THR A 453 -38.16 6.04 -19.26
N VAL A 454 -38.48 7.04 -18.44
CA VAL A 454 -38.17 7.09 -17.01
C VAL A 454 -39.38 6.57 -16.24
N ALA A 455 -39.23 5.49 -15.47
CA ALA A 455 -40.36 4.80 -14.85
C ALA A 455 -40.15 4.37 -13.39
N ARG A 456 -41.27 4.31 -12.65
CA ARG A 456 -41.39 3.58 -11.37
C ARG A 456 -42.82 3.06 -11.21
N GLY A 457 -43.00 1.74 -11.23
CA GLY A 457 -44.33 1.15 -11.15
C GLY A 457 -45.20 1.59 -12.34
N GLU A 458 -46.34 2.23 -12.05
CA GLU A 458 -47.24 2.77 -13.10
C GLU A 458 -46.89 4.20 -13.54
N GLU A 459 -45.93 4.86 -12.88
CA GLU A 459 -45.46 6.18 -13.26
C GLU A 459 -44.46 6.06 -14.42
N GLU A 460 -44.74 6.74 -15.54
CA GLU A 460 -43.86 6.80 -16.71
C GLU A 460 -43.73 8.24 -17.23
N GLN A 461 -42.51 8.62 -17.60
CA GLN A 461 -42.19 9.83 -18.36
C GLN A 461 -41.37 9.44 -19.57
N VAL A 462 -41.87 9.77 -20.75
CA VAL A 462 -41.24 9.42 -22.02
C VAL A 462 -40.56 10.66 -22.61
N VAL A 463 -39.30 10.53 -22.98
CA VAL A 463 -38.47 11.61 -23.51
C VAL A 463 -37.90 11.19 -24.87
N GLU A 464 -38.17 11.97 -25.91
CA GLU A 464 -37.57 11.81 -27.24
C GLU A 464 -36.20 12.48 -27.27
N LEU A 465 -35.21 11.79 -27.81
CA LEU A 465 -33.85 12.30 -27.93
C LEU A 465 -33.57 12.76 -29.37
N THR A 466 -32.62 13.68 -29.51
CA THR A 466 -32.11 14.17 -30.79
C THR A 466 -30.61 13.92 -30.88
N HIS A 467 -30.14 13.39 -32.00
CA HIS A 467 -28.72 13.23 -32.27
C HIS A 467 -28.01 14.59 -32.22
N ASP A 468 -26.92 14.70 -31.47
CA ASP A 468 -26.17 15.96 -31.26
C ASP A 468 -25.18 16.27 -32.38
N GLY A 469 -24.99 15.34 -33.32
CA GLY A 469 -24.02 15.43 -34.41
C GLY A 469 -22.62 14.93 -34.06
N GLY A 470 -22.42 14.49 -32.83
CA GLY A 470 -21.26 13.75 -32.34
C GLY A 470 -21.64 12.31 -32.00
N LEU A 471 -21.34 11.87 -30.79
CA LEU A 471 -21.51 10.48 -30.35
C LEU A 471 -22.94 10.14 -29.89
N TRP A 472 -23.77 11.13 -29.54
CA TRP A 472 -24.92 10.88 -28.67
C TRP A 472 -26.24 11.39 -29.22
N TRP A 473 -27.28 10.62 -28.90
CA TRP A 473 -28.64 11.11 -28.84
C TRP A 473 -28.85 11.77 -27.48
N THR A 474 -29.39 13.00 -27.46
CA THR A 474 -29.50 13.80 -26.24
C THR A 474 -30.87 14.44 -26.06
N ALA A 475 -31.26 14.65 -24.80
CA ALA A 475 -32.44 15.43 -24.41
C ALA A 475 -32.31 15.97 -22.98
N GLU A 476 -33.05 17.02 -22.65
CA GLU A 476 -33.17 17.48 -21.26
C GLU A 476 -34.25 16.66 -20.52
N LEU A 477 -33.89 16.07 -19.38
CA LEU A 477 -34.80 15.47 -18.44
C LEU A 477 -35.11 16.44 -17.29
N THR A 478 -36.33 16.97 -17.30
CA THR A 478 -36.90 17.68 -16.16
C THR A 478 -37.69 16.72 -15.27
N VAL A 479 -37.28 16.63 -14.01
CA VAL A 479 -37.87 15.81 -12.94
C VAL A 479 -38.58 16.75 -11.96
N PRO A 480 -39.89 16.57 -11.72
CA PRO A 480 -40.62 17.26 -10.66
C PRO A 480 -39.96 17.10 -9.27
N ALA A 481 -39.96 18.17 -8.46
CA ALA A 481 -39.30 18.18 -7.16
C ALA A 481 -39.84 17.12 -6.17
N ASP A 482 -41.11 16.74 -6.28
CA ASP A 482 -41.73 15.68 -5.48
C ASP A 482 -41.29 14.26 -5.88
N ARG A 483 -40.62 14.10 -7.03
CA ARG A 483 -40.04 12.83 -7.51
C ARG A 483 -38.54 12.70 -7.24
N LEU A 484 -37.90 13.74 -6.69
CA LEU A 484 -36.53 13.70 -6.16
C LEU A 484 -36.55 13.13 -4.74
N ASP A 485 -37.10 11.92 -4.58
CA ASP A 485 -37.47 11.28 -3.32
C ASP A 485 -36.50 10.19 -2.86
N ASN A 486 -35.28 10.16 -3.43
CA ASN A 486 -34.22 9.18 -3.17
C ASN A 486 -34.58 7.73 -3.47
N SER A 487 -35.53 7.52 -4.37
CA SER A 487 -35.86 6.19 -4.85
C SER A 487 -35.42 5.98 -6.30
N THR A 488 -35.25 4.71 -6.66
CA THR A 488 -34.74 4.30 -7.95
C THR A 488 -35.79 4.48 -9.05
N ARG A 489 -35.36 4.92 -10.23
CA ARG A 489 -36.14 4.93 -11.47
C ARG A 489 -35.44 4.07 -12.50
N THR A 490 -36.21 3.28 -13.23
CA THR A 490 -35.72 2.59 -14.41
C THR A 490 -35.71 3.56 -15.58
N LEU A 491 -34.57 3.64 -16.29
CA LEU A 491 -34.45 4.29 -17.58
C LEU A 491 -34.46 3.20 -18.65
N THR A 492 -35.44 3.22 -19.54
CA THR A 492 -35.52 2.30 -20.68
C THR A 492 -35.28 3.06 -21.97
N ALA A 493 -34.08 2.95 -22.52
CA ALA A 493 -33.74 3.47 -23.84
C ALA A 493 -34.23 2.51 -24.93
N ARG A 494 -34.97 3.03 -25.92
CA ARG A 494 -35.45 2.28 -27.09
C ARG A 494 -34.89 2.92 -28.34
N VAL A 495 -34.20 2.12 -29.14
CA VAL A 495 -33.63 2.53 -30.43
C VAL A 495 -34.50 1.95 -31.53
N THR A 496 -35.02 2.82 -32.40
CA THR A 496 -35.88 2.45 -33.52
C THR A 496 -35.09 2.51 -34.82
N VAL A 497 -35.16 1.46 -35.62
CA VAL A 497 -34.53 1.33 -36.94
C VAL A 497 -35.56 0.75 -37.91
N ASP A 498 -35.68 1.35 -39.09
CA ASP A 498 -36.70 1.03 -40.10
C ASP A 498 -38.14 1.05 -39.54
N GLY A 499 -38.40 1.91 -38.56
CA GLY A 499 -39.71 2.05 -37.89
C GLY A 499 -40.07 0.96 -36.88
N GLU A 500 -39.15 0.04 -36.54
CA GLU A 500 -39.31 -0.97 -35.49
C GLU A 500 -38.27 -0.80 -34.38
N VAL A 501 -38.61 -1.15 -33.14
CA VAL A 501 -37.66 -1.09 -32.01
C VAL A 501 -36.65 -2.23 -32.18
N LEU A 502 -35.40 -1.88 -32.46
CA LEU A 502 -34.30 -2.83 -32.65
C LEU A 502 -33.61 -3.16 -31.32
N LEU A 503 -33.30 -2.14 -30.52
CA LEU A 503 -32.60 -2.27 -29.24
C LEU A 503 -33.44 -1.72 -28.10
N THR A 504 -33.33 -2.36 -26.94
CA THR A 504 -33.95 -1.90 -25.69
C THR A 504 -32.95 -2.12 -24.57
N GLU A 505 -32.50 -1.02 -23.98
CA GLU A 505 -31.51 -1.01 -22.91
C GLU A 505 -32.13 -0.44 -21.64
N THR A 506 -31.78 -1.02 -20.50
CA THR A 506 -32.30 -0.59 -19.21
C THR A 506 -31.17 -0.23 -18.27
N SER A 507 -31.29 0.90 -17.59
CA SER A 507 -30.46 1.28 -16.44
C SER A 507 -31.34 1.73 -15.27
N GLU A 508 -30.76 1.78 -14.09
CA GLU A 508 -31.42 2.27 -12.88
C GLU A 508 -30.71 3.52 -12.36
N VAL A 509 -31.46 4.52 -11.93
CA VAL A 509 -30.88 5.76 -11.36
C VAL A 509 -31.62 6.20 -10.12
N VAL A 510 -30.88 6.78 -9.18
CA VAL A 510 -31.45 7.30 -7.94
C VAL A 510 -31.80 8.77 -8.15
N LEU A 511 -33.09 9.12 -8.03
CA LEU A 511 -33.54 10.51 -8.17
C LEU A 511 -33.64 11.19 -6.80
N GLY A 512 -32.78 12.17 -6.53
CA GLY A 512 -32.78 12.94 -5.29
C GLY A 512 -31.38 13.17 -4.72
N PRO A 513 -31.22 14.23 -3.91
CA PRO A 513 -29.94 14.55 -3.27
C PRO A 513 -29.58 13.49 -2.23
N ARG A 514 -28.28 13.21 -2.07
CA ARG A 514 -27.77 12.31 -1.02
C ARG A 514 -28.37 12.69 0.34
N PRO A 515 -28.71 11.71 1.19
CA PRO A 515 -29.07 11.99 2.57
C PRO A 515 -27.97 12.82 3.24
N THR A 516 -28.36 13.89 3.93
CA THR A 516 -27.44 14.71 4.71
C THR A 516 -27.55 14.32 6.17
N PHE A 517 -26.43 13.91 6.76
CA PHE A 517 -26.38 13.49 8.15
C PHE A 517 -25.85 14.62 9.05
N ALA A 518 -26.23 14.58 10.34
CA ALA A 518 -25.65 15.48 11.34
C ALA A 518 -24.16 15.15 11.54
N PRO A 519 -23.33 16.10 12.01
CA PRO A 519 -21.93 15.81 12.33
C PRO A 519 -21.80 14.58 13.24
N GLY A 520 -20.88 13.68 12.90
CA GLY A 520 -20.67 12.42 13.60
C GLY A 520 -21.60 11.28 13.20
N VAL A 521 -22.71 11.53 12.51
CA VAL A 521 -23.60 10.45 12.01
C VAL A 521 -23.07 9.95 10.67
N VAL A 522 -22.81 8.65 10.60
CA VAL A 522 -22.35 7.96 9.38
C VAL A 522 -23.54 7.54 8.53
N ASP A 523 -24.50 6.85 9.15
CA ASP A 523 -25.73 6.44 8.48
C ASP A 523 -26.80 6.02 9.51
N ASP A 524 -28.04 6.39 9.22
CA ASP A 524 -29.25 5.94 9.92
C ASP A 524 -30.20 5.15 9.01
N PHE A 525 -29.82 4.94 7.75
CA PHE A 525 -30.51 4.15 6.71
C PHE A 525 -31.92 4.61 6.30
N GLU A 526 -32.46 5.64 6.94
CA GLU A 526 -33.82 6.13 6.69
C GLU A 526 -33.96 6.81 5.33
N GLY A 527 -32.87 7.47 4.87
CA GLY A 527 -32.83 8.29 3.67
C GLY A 527 -32.88 7.55 2.33
N TYR A 528 -32.78 6.21 2.34
CA TYR A 528 -32.74 5.39 1.12
C TYR A 528 -34.12 4.92 0.70
N GLY A 529 -34.50 5.12 -0.56
CA GLY A 529 -35.81 4.71 -1.08
C GLY A 529 -35.96 3.20 -1.28
N ASP A 530 -34.85 2.50 -1.56
CA ASP A 530 -34.78 1.07 -1.87
C ASP A 530 -33.33 0.55 -1.76
N ASP A 531 -33.13 -0.76 -1.94
CA ASP A 531 -31.82 -1.42 -1.84
C ASP A 531 -30.81 -0.92 -2.88
N THR A 532 -31.27 -0.53 -4.08
CA THR A 532 -30.39 0.01 -5.12
C THR A 532 -29.84 1.37 -4.67
N ALA A 533 -30.70 2.23 -4.11
CA ALA A 533 -30.27 3.51 -3.53
C ALA A 533 -29.32 3.35 -2.33
N LEU A 534 -29.49 2.28 -1.53
CA LEU A 534 -28.56 1.92 -0.47
C LEU A 534 -27.20 1.47 -1.02
N ARG A 535 -27.21 0.51 -1.96
CA ARG A 535 -25.98 -0.04 -2.57
C ARG A 535 -25.18 1.01 -3.33
N ALA A 536 -25.82 2.04 -3.88
CA ALA A 536 -25.12 3.16 -4.53
C ALA A 536 -24.27 4.00 -3.56
N GLU A 537 -24.46 3.86 -2.24
CA GLU A 537 -23.75 4.65 -1.22
C GLU A 537 -22.72 3.82 -0.44
N TYR A 538 -22.59 2.53 -0.73
CA TYR A 538 -21.67 1.61 -0.08
C TYR A 538 -20.83 0.83 -1.08
N VAL A 539 -19.58 0.59 -0.71
CA VAL A 539 -18.59 -0.17 -1.49
C VAL A 539 -18.61 -1.61 -0.99
N SER A 540 -18.93 -2.58 -1.84
CA SER A 540 -18.81 -4.00 -1.46
C SER A 540 -17.41 -4.54 -1.74
N TYR A 541 -16.77 -5.04 -0.67
CA TYR A 541 -15.51 -5.78 -0.69
C TYR A 541 -15.79 -7.28 -0.60
N GLY A 542 -15.21 -8.07 -1.51
CA GLY A 542 -15.54 -9.50 -1.61
C GLY A 542 -16.99 -9.74 -2.07
N ALA A 543 -17.41 -11.00 -2.04
CA ALA A 543 -18.77 -11.42 -2.34
C ALA A 543 -19.68 -11.17 -1.13
N ASN A 544 -20.62 -10.24 -1.25
CA ASN A 544 -21.71 -10.00 -0.30
C ASN A 544 -22.91 -9.37 -1.00
N THR A 545 -24.06 -9.38 -0.32
CA THR A 545 -25.21 -8.59 -0.71
C THR A 545 -25.65 -7.67 0.41
N VAL A 546 -26.15 -6.50 0.02
CA VAL A 546 -26.63 -5.46 0.94
C VAL A 546 -28.06 -5.10 0.59
N THR A 547 -28.94 -5.10 1.60
CA THR A 547 -30.37 -4.77 1.47
C THR A 547 -30.86 -3.94 2.66
N LEU A 548 -31.97 -3.23 2.49
CA LEU A 548 -32.67 -2.58 3.58
C LEU A 548 -33.46 -3.63 4.38
N GLU A 549 -33.19 -3.69 5.68
CA GLU A 549 -33.93 -4.49 6.65
C GLU A 549 -34.99 -3.62 7.33
N THR A 550 -36.18 -4.16 7.57
CA THR A 550 -37.29 -3.44 8.21
C THR A 550 -37.82 -4.13 9.46
N ASP A 551 -37.44 -5.39 9.69
CA ASP A 551 -37.90 -6.16 10.83
C ASP A 551 -36.95 -5.97 12.04
N ASP A 552 -35.64 -6.14 11.83
CA ASP A 552 -34.61 -6.02 12.87
C ASP A 552 -33.91 -4.64 12.81
N VAL A 553 -34.59 -3.62 13.33
CA VAL A 553 -34.11 -2.22 13.33
C VAL A 553 -33.77 -1.75 14.75
N GLY A 554 -32.62 -1.10 14.90
CA GLY A 554 -32.18 -0.52 16.16
C GLY A 554 -32.83 0.83 16.47
N GLN A 555 -32.96 1.68 15.45
CA GLN A 555 -33.63 2.96 15.48
C GLN A 555 -34.37 3.20 14.17
N GLY A 556 -35.50 3.93 14.22
CA GLY A 556 -36.22 4.27 12.99
C GLY A 556 -37.03 3.10 12.44
N ALA A 557 -36.99 2.94 11.12
CA ALA A 557 -37.76 1.97 10.34
C ALA A 557 -36.90 1.14 9.38
N LYS A 558 -35.63 1.48 9.18
CA LYS A 558 -34.72 0.77 8.28
C LYS A 558 -33.36 0.55 8.92
N ALA A 559 -32.75 -0.59 8.61
CA ALA A 559 -31.36 -0.90 8.91
C ALA A 559 -30.68 -1.49 7.67
N LEU A 560 -29.35 -1.64 7.71
CA LEU A 560 -28.61 -2.34 6.66
C LEU A 560 -28.43 -3.80 7.04
N ARG A 561 -28.85 -4.71 6.16
CA ARG A 561 -28.51 -6.13 6.21
C ARG A 561 -27.35 -6.42 5.27
N LEU A 562 -26.35 -7.15 5.77
CA LEU A 562 -25.19 -7.65 5.03
C LEU A 562 -25.19 -9.18 5.04
N ASP A 563 -25.47 -9.80 3.90
CA ASP A 563 -25.35 -11.25 3.72
C ASP A 563 -23.97 -11.62 3.16
N TYR A 564 -23.35 -12.68 3.69
CA TYR A 564 -22.01 -13.12 3.32
C TYR A 564 -21.91 -14.64 3.09
N ASP A 565 -20.92 -15.03 2.27
CA ASP A 565 -20.52 -16.42 2.02
C ASP A 565 -18.98 -16.53 1.90
N PHE A 566 -18.37 -17.47 2.61
CA PHE A 566 -16.94 -17.77 2.66
C PHE A 566 -16.54 -19.01 1.86
N ALA A 567 -17.39 -19.51 0.95
CA ALA A 567 -17.09 -20.66 0.11
C ALA A 567 -15.82 -20.46 -0.74
N THR A 568 -15.54 -19.22 -1.19
CA THR A 568 -14.43 -18.88 -2.08
C THR A 568 -13.56 -17.72 -1.57
N GLN A 569 -13.77 -17.26 -0.34
CA GLN A 569 -13.07 -16.10 0.23
C GLN A 569 -12.98 -16.20 1.76
N THR A 570 -12.07 -15.45 2.38
CA THR A 570 -11.84 -15.47 3.85
C THR A 570 -12.30 -14.21 4.56
N TYR A 571 -12.68 -13.17 3.80
CA TYR A 571 -13.28 -11.95 4.33
C TYR A 571 -14.23 -11.34 3.29
N THR A 572 -15.16 -10.51 3.76
CA THR A 572 -16.06 -9.70 2.94
C THR A 572 -16.50 -8.49 3.74
N GLY A 573 -17.05 -7.47 3.12
CA GLY A 573 -17.57 -6.33 3.86
C GLY A 573 -18.08 -5.19 3.00
N ILE A 574 -18.40 -4.09 3.67
CA ILE A 574 -18.87 -2.87 3.06
C ILE A 574 -18.10 -1.66 3.56
N GLY A 575 -17.95 -0.64 2.72
CA GLY A 575 -17.32 0.63 3.07
C GLY A 575 -18.18 1.83 2.73
N LYS A 576 -18.05 2.90 3.51
CA LYS A 576 -18.66 4.21 3.22
C LYS A 576 -17.62 5.31 3.41
N GLN A 577 -17.48 6.16 2.39
CA GLN A 577 -16.69 7.39 2.52
C GLN A 577 -17.41 8.35 3.47
N ILE A 578 -16.66 8.93 4.40
CA ILE A 578 -17.17 9.87 5.41
C ILE A 578 -16.22 11.06 5.50
N SER A 579 -16.74 12.19 5.97
CA SER A 579 -15.94 13.40 6.12
C SER A 579 -16.47 14.26 7.27
N GLY A 580 -15.66 15.22 7.69
CA GLY A 580 -16.00 16.16 8.75
C GLY A 580 -15.02 16.14 9.92
N ASP A 581 -15.20 17.09 10.83
CA ASP A 581 -14.41 17.19 12.05
C ASP A 581 -15.09 16.38 13.16
N TRP A 582 -14.44 15.29 13.58
CA TRP A 582 -14.90 14.43 14.67
C TRP A 582 -14.11 14.63 15.96
N SER A 583 -13.27 15.68 16.06
CA SER A 583 -12.42 15.91 17.24
C SER A 583 -13.18 16.24 18.54
N ASP A 584 -14.47 16.56 18.44
CA ASP A 584 -15.38 16.74 19.59
C ASP A 584 -16.07 15.43 20.03
N PHE A 585 -15.86 14.31 19.33
CA PHE A 585 -16.41 12.99 19.65
C PHE A 585 -15.37 12.10 20.34
N ASN A 586 -15.82 11.18 21.21
CA ASN A 586 -14.94 10.29 21.97
C ASN A 586 -15.18 8.80 21.70
N GLU A 587 -16.32 8.42 21.13
CA GLU A 587 -16.68 7.03 20.87
C GLU A 587 -17.49 6.89 19.58
N LEU A 588 -17.34 5.74 18.91
CA LEU A 588 -18.23 5.30 17.83
C LEU A 588 -19.28 4.34 18.40
N THR A 589 -20.54 4.56 18.05
CA THR A 589 -21.64 3.67 18.36
C THR A 589 -22.22 3.06 17.09
N VAL A 590 -22.53 1.76 17.16
CA VAL A 590 -23.17 0.98 16.10
C VAL A 590 -24.17 0.05 16.75
N TRP A 591 -25.42 0.04 16.32
CA TRP A 591 -26.35 -1.03 16.67
C TRP A 591 -26.12 -2.22 15.73
N VAL A 592 -26.02 -3.42 16.29
CA VAL A 592 -25.72 -4.64 15.55
C VAL A 592 -26.69 -5.74 15.97
N ALA A 593 -27.37 -6.36 15.01
CA ALA A 593 -27.97 -7.68 15.16
C ALA A 593 -26.97 -8.74 14.64
N PRO A 594 -26.26 -9.44 15.54
CA PRO A 594 -25.32 -10.49 15.16
C PRO A 594 -26.06 -11.78 14.77
N ASP A 595 -25.37 -12.68 14.10
CA ASP A 595 -25.95 -13.90 13.51
C ASP A 595 -25.55 -15.20 14.21
N GLY A 596 -24.85 -15.11 15.34
CA GLY A 596 -24.34 -16.26 16.09
C GLY A 596 -23.29 -17.07 15.33
N SER A 597 -22.71 -16.54 14.26
CA SER A 597 -21.80 -17.28 13.38
C SER A 597 -20.45 -17.63 14.00
N GLY A 598 -20.03 -16.88 15.03
CA GLY A 598 -18.68 -16.97 15.58
C GLY A 598 -17.59 -16.41 14.66
N ASN A 599 -17.95 -15.81 13.53
CA ASN A 599 -17.04 -15.07 12.67
C ASN A 599 -16.61 -13.75 13.32
N ARG A 600 -15.55 -13.13 12.79
CA ARG A 600 -15.00 -11.88 13.36
C ARG A 600 -15.58 -10.68 12.62
N MET A 601 -16.27 -9.79 13.33
CA MET A 601 -16.59 -8.47 12.81
C MET A 601 -15.36 -7.57 12.94
N VAL A 602 -15.06 -6.79 11.90
CA VAL A 602 -14.03 -5.74 11.93
C VAL A 602 -14.70 -4.43 11.56
N LEU A 603 -14.68 -3.48 12.49
CA LEU A 603 -14.93 -2.09 12.15
C LEU A 603 -13.59 -1.44 11.86
N GLN A 604 -13.45 -0.80 10.70
CA GLN A 604 -12.21 -0.14 10.31
C GLN A 604 -12.49 1.33 9.98
N LEU A 605 -11.77 2.25 10.62
CA LEU A 605 -11.86 3.69 10.45
C LEU A 605 -10.55 4.21 9.83
N LYS A 606 -10.63 4.79 8.63
CA LYS A 606 -9.50 5.46 8.00
C LYS A 606 -9.49 6.93 8.42
N ALA A 607 -8.41 7.35 9.07
CA ALA A 607 -8.27 8.69 9.62
C ALA A 607 -6.79 9.12 9.62
N GLY A 608 -6.52 10.33 9.14
CA GLY A 608 -5.15 10.88 9.11
C GLY A 608 -4.16 9.99 8.35
N GLY A 609 -4.62 9.34 7.27
CA GLY A 609 -3.82 8.41 6.47
C GLY A 609 -3.58 7.03 7.07
N VAL A 610 -4.16 6.70 8.23
CA VAL A 610 -4.01 5.39 8.90
C VAL A 610 -5.35 4.68 9.02
N SER A 611 -5.34 3.37 8.80
CA SER A 611 -6.49 2.49 9.03
C SER A 611 -6.46 1.97 10.46
N TYR A 612 -7.45 2.33 11.27
CA TYR A 612 -7.62 1.82 12.62
C TYR A 612 -8.74 0.78 12.67
N GLU A 613 -8.55 -0.30 13.42
CA GLU A 613 -9.51 -1.40 13.55
C GLU A 613 -10.00 -1.57 15.00
N ALA A 614 -11.25 -2.03 15.11
CA ALA A 614 -11.88 -2.53 16.32
C ALA A 614 -12.70 -3.79 16.01
N TYR A 615 -12.89 -4.66 17.01
CA TYR A 615 -13.39 -6.03 16.80
C TYR A 615 -14.60 -6.38 17.68
N PRO A 616 -15.81 -5.93 17.32
CA PRO A 616 -17.04 -6.39 17.96
C PRO A 616 -17.25 -7.91 17.81
N SER A 617 -18.02 -8.51 18.71
CA SER A 617 -18.29 -9.95 18.69
C SER A 617 -19.57 -10.29 17.91
N LEU A 618 -19.51 -11.32 17.04
CA LEU A 618 -20.67 -11.94 16.38
C LEU A 618 -21.06 -13.30 16.97
N ALA A 619 -20.54 -13.65 18.15
CA ALA A 619 -20.77 -14.97 18.74
C ALA A 619 -22.20 -15.16 19.33
N GLY A 620 -22.95 -14.08 19.54
CA GLY A 620 -24.36 -14.12 19.98
C GLY A 620 -25.33 -13.86 18.84
N ASP A 621 -26.63 -14.02 19.10
CA ASP A 621 -27.75 -13.78 18.18
C ASP A 621 -28.72 -12.69 18.69
N GLU A 622 -28.45 -12.10 19.85
CA GLU A 622 -29.24 -11.02 20.43
C GLU A 622 -28.73 -9.66 19.94
N PRO A 623 -29.61 -8.78 19.41
CA PRO A 623 -29.21 -7.45 18.99
C PRO A 623 -28.68 -6.59 20.14
N GLN A 624 -27.67 -5.79 19.85
CA GLN A 624 -26.95 -5.02 20.85
C GLN A 624 -26.44 -3.69 20.30
N GLN A 625 -26.31 -2.69 21.17
CA GLN A 625 -25.56 -1.48 20.85
C GLN A 625 -24.09 -1.66 21.23
N VAL A 626 -23.22 -1.58 20.23
CA VAL A 626 -21.77 -1.62 20.37
C VAL A 626 -21.28 -0.19 20.48
N THR A 627 -20.58 0.13 21.57
CA THR A 627 -19.95 1.44 21.81
C THR A 627 -18.45 1.23 21.97
N ILE A 628 -17.65 1.88 21.13
CA ILE A 628 -16.19 1.73 21.09
C ILE A 628 -15.54 3.10 21.23
N PRO A 629 -14.93 3.41 22.39
CA PRO A 629 -14.12 4.61 22.58
C PRO A 629 -13.00 4.70 21.54
N PHE A 630 -12.76 5.87 20.94
CA PHE A 630 -11.67 6.04 19.95
C PHE A 630 -10.28 5.67 20.51
N VAL A 631 -10.09 5.79 21.82
CA VAL A 631 -8.87 5.37 22.51
C VAL A 631 -8.62 3.85 22.47
N ASP A 632 -9.64 3.04 22.19
CA ASP A 632 -9.53 1.58 22.11
C ASP A 632 -9.23 1.07 20.70
N TRP A 633 -9.37 1.92 19.68
CA TRP A 633 -9.03 1.58 18.31
C TRP A 633 -7.51 1.47 18.15
N ARG A 634 -7.06 0.53 17.34
CA ARG A 634 -5.64 0.30 17.06
C ARG A 634 -5.39 0.33 15.57
N PRO A 635 -4.23 0.82 15.11
CA PRO A 635 -3.81 0.64 13.72
C PRO A 635 -4.02 -0.81 13.28
N ALA A 636 -4.45 -0.99 12.05
CA ALA A 636 -4.73 -2.30 11.50
C ALA A 636 -3.49 -3.20 11.62
N PRO A 637 -3.62 -4.52 11.87
CA PRO A 637 -2.48 -5.37 12.17
C PRO A 637 -1.39 -5.43 11.09
N TRP A 638 -1.77 -5.14 9.84
CA TRP A 638 -0.86 -5.09 8.69
C TRP A 638 -0.13 -3.73 8.56
N ASP A 639 -0.60 -2.67 9.22
CA ASP A 639 0.06 -1.36 9.26
C ASP A 639 1.14 -1.33 10.34
N THR A 640 2.21 -2.09 10.10
CA THR A 640 3.32 -2.24 11.04
C THR A 640 4.10 -0.94 11.26
N ALA A 641 4.16 -0.07 10.24
CA ALA A 641 4.80 1.23 10.32
C ALA A 641 4.11 2.17 11.33
N ASN A 642 2.80 2.03 11.52
CA ASN A 642 2.03 2.84 12.45
C ASN A 642 1.58 2.09 13.71
N ALA A 643 2.06 0.86 14.00
CA ALA A 643 1.52 -0.03 15.03
C ALA A 643 1.30 0.61 16.42
N ASP A 644 2.19 1.54 16.81
CA ASP A 644 2.12 2.24 18.11
C ASP A 644 1.29 3.52 18.10
N ARG A 645 0.85 4.00 16.93
CA ARG A 645 0.02 5.20 16.79
C ARG A 645 -1.32 5.01 17.50
N ARG A 646 -1.88 6.10 18.01
CA ARG A 646 -3.23 6.17 18.58
C ARG A 646 -4.01 7.24 17.84
N ILE A 647 -5.34 7.07 17.76
CA ILE A 647 -6.20 8.09 17.16
C ILE A 647 -6.05 9.39 17.96
N SER A 648 -5.66 10.44 17.26
CA SER A 648 -5.52 11.80 17.77
C SER A 648 -6.64 12.71 17.29
N ASP A 649 -6.78 13.88 17.90
CA ASP A 649 -7.72 14.92 17.42
C ASP A 649 -7.38 15.38 15.99
N ALA A 650 -6.12 15.28 15.56
CA ALA A 650 -5.73 15.58 14.18
C ALA A 650 -6.27 14.51 13.22
N ASP A 651 -6.23 13.24 13.62
CA ASP A 651 -6.78 12.13 12.84
C ASP A 651 -8.30 12.25 12.75
N LEU A 652 -8.98 12.56 13.85
CA LEU A 652 -10.43 12.77 13.86
C LEU A 652 -10.89 13.98 13.05
N ARG A 653 -10.01 14.96 12.77
CA ARG A 653 -10.27 16.05 11.82
C ARG A 653 -10.10 15.65 10.36
N ALA A 654 -9.37 14.56 10.12
CA ALA A 654 -9.00 14.03 8.82
C ALA A 654 -9.59 12.62 8.63
N ILE A 655 -10.87 12.45 8.98
CA ILE A 655 -11.60 11.20 8.73
C ILE A 655 -11.93 11.07 7.24
N GLU A 656 -11.78 9.85 6.74
CA GLU A 656 -11.89 9.53 5.32
C GLU A 656 -12.97 8.46 5.07
N GLN A 657 -12.98 7.39 5.86
CA GLN A 657 -13.79 6.20 5.55
C GLN A 657 -14.11 5.35 6.78
N LEU A 658 -15.29 4.73 6.80
CA LEU A 658 -15.65 3.66 7.72
C LEU A 658 -16.00 2.38 6.93
N ASN A 659 -15.37 1.26 7.30
CA ASN A 659 -15.67 -0.05 6.75
C ASN A 659 -16.20 -1.00 7.84
N VAL A 660 -17.11 -1.90 7.43
CA VAL A 660 -17.66 -2.99 8.21
C VAL A 660 -17.34 -4.29 7.49
N TYR A 661 -16.41 -5.07 8.04
CA TYR A 661 -16.04 -6.38 7.51
C TYR A 661 -16.53 -7.52 8.39
N VAL A 662 -16.69 -8.68 7.76
CA VAL A 662 -16.82 -9.98 8.39
C VAL A 662 -15.69 -10.86 7.86
N ASN A 663 -14.89 -11.39 8.78
CA ASN A 663 -13.78 -12.29 8.48
C ASN A 663 -14.11 -13.70 8.98
N ALA A 664 -13.82 -14.70 8.15
CA ALA A 664 -13.95 -16.10 8.52
C ALA A 664 -13.08 -16.40 9.75
N ALA A 665 -13.66 -17.08 10.74
CA ALA A 665 -12.94 -17.54 11.93
C ALA A 665 -12.87 -19.07 11.95
N GLU A 666 -11.84 -19.63 12.62
CA GLU A 666 -11.74 -21.07 12.81
C GLU A 666 -12.98 -21.60 13.57
N GLY A 667 -13.74 -22.49 12.93
CA GLY A 667 -14.99 -23.02 13.47
C GLY A 667 -16.21 -22.10 13.32
N GLY A 668 -16.07 -20.96 12.65
CA GLY A 668 -17.16 -20.06 12.30
C GLY A 668 -18.05 -20.57 11.17
N ALA A 669 -19.21 -19.92 10.97
CA ALA A 669 -20.13 -20.26 9.89
C ALA A 669 -19.57 -19.89 8.51
N THR A 670 -19.85 -20.71 7.50
CA THR A 670 -19.42 -20.43 6.11
C THR A 670 -20.30 -19.42 5.40
N SER A 671 -21.49 -19.11 5.91
CA SER A 671 -22.37 -18.06 5.40
C SER A 671 -23.28 -17.57 6.53
N GLY A 672 -23.79 -16.35 6.41
CA GLY A 672 -24.62 -15.71 7.42
C GLY A 672 -25.06 -14.31 7.02
N SER A 673 -25.68 -13.61 7.97
CA SER A 673 -26.27 -12.29 7.72
C SER A 673 -26.25 -11.44 8.99
N ILE A 674 -25.49 -10.35 8.98
CA ILE A 674 -25.52 -9.37 10.09
C ILE A 674 -26.40 -8.18 9.71
N VAL A 675 -27.01 -7.54 10.70
CA VAL A 675 -27.73 -6.27 10.50
C VAL A 675 -27.03 -5.17 11.30
N VAL A 676 -26.82 -4.01 10.70
CA VAL A 676 -26.23 -2.84 11.33
C VAL A 676 -27.14 -1.62 11.18
N ASP A 677 -27.20 -0.81 12.23
CA ASP A 677 -28.06 0.37 12.31
C ASP A 677 -27.40 1.49 13.15
N ALA A 678 -27.90 2.72 13.02
CA ALA A 678 -27.57 3.88 13.85
C ALA A 678 -26.05 4.08 14.06
N ILE A 679 -25.30 4.15 12.96
CA ILE A 679 -23.84 4.31 13.00
C ILE A 679 -23.52 5.79 13.28
N ALA A 680 -23.02 6.10 14.47
CA ALA A 680 -22.71 7.48 14.84
C ALA A 680 -21.57 7.60 15.86
N ALA A 681 -20.71 8.59 15.66
CA ALA A 681 -19.78 9.09 16.66
C ALA A 681 -20.50 10.00 17.65
N LEU A 682 -20.24 9.79 18.93
CA LEU A 682 -20.85 10.53 20.04
C LEU A 682 -19.77 11.18 20.91
N PRO A 683 -20.10 12.28 21.60
CA PRO A 683 -19.20 12.91 22.57
C PRO A 683 -18.80 11.97 23.72
N GLY A 684 -19.53 10.88 23.95
CA GLY A 684 -19.24 9.87 24.98
C GLY A 684 -19.14 10.40 26.42
N THR A 685 -18.72 9.54 27.34
CA THR A 685 -18.18 9.97 28.64
C THR A 685 -16.66 9.95 28.57
N GLU A 686 -16.03 11.10 28.77
CA GLU A 686 -14.56 11.20 28.81
C GLU A 686 -13.99 10.17 29.80
N PRO A 687 -13.16 9.22 29.36
CA PRO A 687 -12.60 8.22 30.27
C PRO A 687 -11.82 8.95 31.39
N PRO A 688 -11.95 8.50 32.65
CA PRO A 688 -11.25 9.15 33.74
C PRO A 688 -9.75 9.11 33.46
N PRO A 689 -9.02 10.21 33.76
CA PRO A 689 -7.57 10.22 33.56
C PRO A 689 -6.95 9.08 34.37
N LEU A 690 -5.97 8.40 33.77
CA LEU A 690 -5.28 7.26 34.37
C LEU A 690 -4.83 7.56 35.80
N PHE A 691 -4.30 8.77 36.02
CA PHE A 691 -4.03 9.31 37.35
C PHE A 691 -4.96 10.50 37.62
N PRO A 692 -5.77 10.48 38.71
CA PRO A 692 -6.69 11.57 39.03
C PRO A 692 -6.02 12.93 39.27
N ASP A 693 -4.73 12.94 39.61
CA ASP A 693 -3.91 14.15 39.81
C ASP A 693 -3.06 14.53 38.59
N VAL A 694 -3.26 13.87 37.45
CA VAL A 694 -2.70 14.20 36.13
C VAL A 694 -3.85 14.23 35.11
N PRO A 695 -4.72 15.26 35.16
CA PRO A 695 -5.86 15.39 34.24
C PRO A 695 -5.39 15.69 32.81
N ARG A 696 -6.27 15.48 31.82
CA ARG A 696 -6.02 15.83 30.42
C ARG A 696 -5.65 17.30 30.28
N GLY A 697 -4.56 17.59 29.56
CA GLY A 697 -3.93 18.92 29.45
C GLY A 697 -2.94 19.26 30.57
N HIS A 698 -2.62 18.33 31.48
CA HIS A 698 -1.54 18.54 32.44
C HIS A 698 -0.20 18.74 31.69
N PRO A 699 0.65 19.73 32.04
CA PRO A 699 1.85 20.06 31.26
C PRO A 699 2.93 18.97 31.15
N TYR A 700 2.74 17.84 31.82
CA TYR A 700 3.63 16.68 31.84
C TYR A 700 2.85 15.37 31.59
N GLU A 701 1.62 15.47 31.05
CA GLU A 701 0.73 14.33 30.85
C GLU A 701 1.38 13.25 29.97
N ALA A 702 1.88 13.64 28.79
CA ALA A 702 2.49 12.73 27.83
C ALA A 702 3.67 11.96 28.44
N GLU A 703 4.57 12.64 29.14
CA GLU A 703 5.77 12.04 29.72
C GLU A 703 5.44 11.12 30.90
N ILE A 704 4.40 11.45 31.68
CA ILE A 704 3.92 10.60 32.78
C ILE A 704 3.23 9.34 32.25
N LEU A 705 2.37 9.48 31.24
CA LEU A 705 1.68 8.34 30.63
C LEU A 705 2.66 7.42 29.90
N TRP A 706 3.67 7.95 29.22
CA TRP A 706 4.76 7.17 28.61
C TRP A 706 5.49 6.32 29.66
N LEU A 707 5.78 6.90 30.83
CA LEU A 707 6.51 6.22 31.89
C LEU A 707 5.69 5.07 32.51
N HIS A 708 4.37 5.24 32.61
CA HIS A 708 3.45 4.15 32.98
C HIS A 708 3.34 3.08 31.89
N ALA A 709 3.20 3.49 30.62
CA ALA A 709 3.06 2.56 29.50
C ALA A 709 4.27 1.63 29.34
N ARG A 710 5.48 2.11 29.68
CA ARG A 710 6.71 1.28 29.76
C ARG A 710 6.84 0.43 31.02
N GLY A 711 5.86 0.48 31.94
CA GLY A 711 5.89 -0.24 33.21
C GLY A 711 6.98 0.23 34.18
N LEU A 712 7.46 1.47 34.05
CA LEU A 712 8.57 1.99 34.86
C LEU A 712 8.09 2.57 36.20
N ASP A 713 6.91 3.21 36.23
CA ASP A 713 6.26 3.72 37.45
C ASP A 713 4.73 3.75 37.28
N ASP A 714 4.04 2.93 38.06
CA ASP A 714 2.57 2.82 38.07
C ASP A 714 1.89 3.81 39.04
N GLY A 715 2.62 4.77 39.58
CA GLY A 715 2.11 5.69 40.58
C GLY A 715 2.00 5.04 41.96
N TYR A 716 1.07 5.53 42.77
CA TYR A 716 0.82 5.07 44.13
C TYR A 716 -0.42 4.18 44.20
N ALA A 717 -0.49 3.32 45.22
CA ALA A 717 -1.61 2.41 45.44
C ALA A 717 -2.98 3.10 45.64
N ASP A 718 -3.01 4.42 45.84
CA ASP A 718 -4.23 5.23 45.90
C ASP A 718 -4.68 5.77 44.52
N GLY A 719 -4.01 5.36 43.44
CA GLY A 719 -4.29 5.75 42.06
C GLY A 719 -3.65 7.08 41.63
N THR A 720 -2.91 7.77 42.51
CA THR A 720 -2.26 9.06 42.18
C THR A 720 -0.84 8.88 41.64
N PHE A 721 -0.37 9.78 40.78
CA PHE A 721 1.04 9.83 40.37
C PHE A 721 1.91 10.70 41.29
N ARG A 722 1.31 11.72 41.92
CA ARG A 722 1.97 12.75 42.75
C ARG A 722 3.11 13.48 42.01
N PRO A 723 2.80 14.20 40.92
CA PRO A 723 3.79 14.77 40.00
C PRO A 723 4.76 15.75 40.70
N ARG A 724 4.33 16.42 41.77
CA ARG A 724 5.14 17.39 42.54
C ARG A 724 5.92 16.80 43.73
N SER A 725 5.94 15.48 43.91
CA SER A 725 6.78 14.85 44.94
C SER A 725 8.24 14.80 44.50
N ALA A 726 9.16 15.08 45.43
CA ALA A 726 10.59 14.94 45.18
C ALA A 726 10.98 13.47 45.06
N VAL A 727 11.82 13.15 44.07
CA VAL A 727 12.34 11.80 43.86
C VAL A 727 13.53 11.55 44.80
N LEU A 728 13.55 10.43 45.50
CA LEU A 728 14.70 10.01 46.31
C LEU A 728 15.78 9.37 45.44
N ARG A 729 17.05 9.49 45.83
CA ARG A 729 18.18 8.87 45.10
C ARG A 729 18.01 7.36 44.91
N ALA A 730 17.47 6.66 45.90
CA ALA A 730 17.16 5.23 45.80
C ALA A 730 16.05 4.91 44.78
N ASP A 731 15.06 5.78 44.65
CA ASP A 731 13.93 5.58 43.74
C ASP A 731 14.34 5.89 42.30
N ALA A 732 15.15 6.93 42.10
CA ALA A 732 15.79 7.22 40.82
C ALA A 732 16.71 6.08 40.37
N ALA A 733 17.51 5.49 41.27
CA ALA A 733 18.35 4.35 40.93
C ALA A 733 17.53 3.14 40.47
N ARG A 734 16.44 2.81 41.18
CA ARG A 734 15.52 1.75 40.77
C ARG A 734 14.91 2.03 39.39
N LEU A 735 14.53 3.28 39.14
CA LEU A 735 13.92 3.68 37.87
C LEU A 735 14.91 3.57 36.71
N LEU A 736 16.15 4.04 36.87
CA LEU A 736 17.20 3.92 35.84
C LEU A 736 17.59 2.47 35.57
N HIS A 737 17.69 1.64 36.61
CA HIS A 737 17.96 0.20 36.47
C HIS A 737 16.84 -0.51 35.69
N ALA A 738 15.58 -0.16 35.96
CA ALA A 738 14.43 -0.68 35.21
C ALA A 738 14.39 -0.16 33.77
N TYR A 739 14.67 1.12 33.56
CA TYR A 739 14.74 1.76 32.24
C TYR A 739 15.77 1.08 31.35
N ALA A 740 16.96 0.78 31.87
CA ALA A 740 18.05 0.13 31.13
C ALA A 740 17.84 -1.38 30.88
N GLY A 741 16.72 -1.98 31.33
CA GLY A 741 16.52 -3.44 31.24
C GLY A 741 17.61 -4.26 31.93
N ALA A 742 18.30 -3.68 32.92
CA ALA A 742 19.58 -4.16 33.40
C ALA A 742 19.48 -5.50 34.17
N PRO A 743 20.49 -6.38 34.07
CA PRO A 743 20.49 -7.69 34.71
C PRO A 743 20.55 -7.61 36.24
N ALA A 744 20.46 -8.78 36.90
CA ALA A 744 20.57 -8.90 38.35
C ALA A 744 21.92 -8.38 38.88
N ALA A 745 21.95 -8.03 40.18
CA ALA A 745 23.09 -7.33 40.80
C ALA A 745 24.45 -7.99 40.49
N PRO A 746 25.48 -7.18 40.17
CA PRO A 746 26.83 -7.70 39.99
C PRO A 746 27.31 -8.43 41.25
N SER A 747 28.06 -9.53 41.07
CA SER A 747 28.55 -10.35 42.18
C SER A 747 29.66 -9.62 42.95
N VAL A 748 29.27 -8.79 43.91
CA VAL A 748 30.21 -8.04 44.76
C VAL A 748 30.44 -8.72 46.11
N ARG A 749 31.73 -8.85 46.50
CA ARG A 749 32.12 -9.45 47.79
C ARG A 749 31.66 -8.61 48.99
N TYR A 750 31.65 -7.29 48.83
CA TYR A 750 31.17 -6.30 49.80
C TYR A 750 30.36 -5.22 49.06
N PRO A 751 29.32 -4.61 49.68
CA PRO A 751 28.60 -3.49 49.09
C PRO A 751 29.54 -2.33 48.73
N THR A 752 29.35 -1.73 47.57
CA THR A 752 30.13 -0.58 47.10
C THR A 752 29.88 0.65 47.96
N PHE A 753 28.64 0.83 48.43
CA PHE A 753 28.25 1.89 49.35
C PHE A 753 27.83 1.34 50.71
N TRP A 754 28.37 1.89 51.80
CA TRP A 754 28.16 1.35 53.15
C TRP A 754 26.75 1.56 53.70
N ASP A 755 26.06 2.58 53.23
CA ASP A 755 24.70 2.94 53.62
C ASP A 755 23.62 2.26 52.77
N VAL A 756 24.01 1.39 51.83
CA VAL A 756 23.12 0.52 51.05
C VAL A 756 23.51 -0.94 51.27
N PRO A 757 23.14 -1.55 52.42
CA PRO A 757 23.45 -2.96 52.69
C PRO A 757 22.65 -3.91 51.76
N ARG A 758 23.08 -5.17 51.63
CA ARG A 758 22.44 -6.20 50.78
C ARG A 758 20.92 -6.38 50.96
N GLY A 759 20.39 -6.08 52.15
CA GLY A 759 18.96 -6.16 52.43
C GLY A 759 18.16 -4.91 52.07
N HIS A 760 18.80 -3.85 51.59
CA HIS A 760 18.14 -2.61 51.20
C HIS A 760 17.43 -2.79 49.84
N ARG A 761 16.23 -2.23 49.69
CA ARG A 761 15.41 -2.39 48.46
C ARG A 761 16.10 -1.89 47.18
N ALA A 762 16.99 -0.91 47.32
CA ALA A 762 17.75 -0.34 46.22
C ALA A 762 19.15 -0.95 46.06
N PHE A 763 19.49 -2.02 46.79
CA PHE A 763 20.82 -2.63 46.73
C PHE A 763 21.21 -3.00 45.30
N THR A 764 20.37 -3.77 44.60
CA THR A 764 20.64 -4.20 43.21
C THR A 764 20.81 -3.02 42.25
N PRO A 765 19.86 -2.06 42.15
CA PRO A 765 20.03 -0.89 41.29
C PRO A 765 21.27 -0.05 41.60
N VAL A 766 21.61 0.12 42.89
CA VAL A 766 22.75 0.95 43.31
C VAL A 766 24.08 0.29 42.97
N GLU A 767 24.20 -1.02 43.16
CA GLU A 767 25.40 -1.75 42.76
C GLU A 767 25.56 -1.80 41.23
N TRP A 768 24.46 -1.86 40.49
CA TRP A 768 24.51 -1.73 39.03
C TRP A 768 24.99 -0.35 38.60
N LEU A 769 24.42 0.74 39.14
CA LEU A 769 24.89 2.10 38.84
C LEU A 769 26.37 2.31 39.18
N ALA A 770 26.89 1.64 40.21
CA ALA A 770 28.30 1.69 40.53
C ALA A 770 29.17 0.92 39.53
N ALA A 771 28.70 -0.26 39.09
CA ALA A 771 29.41 -1.09 38.12
C ALA A 771 29.51 -0.41 36.74
N GLU A 772 28.42 0.22 36.30
CA GLU A 772 28.37 1.03 35.06
C GLU A 772 29.02 2.42 35.23
N GLN A 773 29.63 2.69 36.38
CA GLN A 773 30.28 3.97 36.72
C GLN A 773 29.36 5.21 36.68
N VAL A 774 28.04 5.01 36.54
CA VAL A 774 27.02 6.06 36.60
C VAL A 774 27.04 6.77 37.96
N ALA A 775 27.14 6.03 39.06
CA ALA A 775 27.27 6.56 40.42
C ALA A 775 28.68 6.33 41.02
N ASP A 776 29.37 7.41 41.40
CA ASP A 776 30.72 7.33 42.00
C ASP A 776 30.68 7.07 43.52
N SER A 777 31.62 6.25 44.00
CA SER A 777 31.85 5.93 45.43
C SER A 777 33.01 6.71 46.05
N ARG A 778 33.65 7.61 45.28
CA ARG A 778 34.72 8.49 45.75
C ARG A 778 34.19 9.92 45.97
N PRO A 779 34.74 10.66 46.96
CA PRO A 779 35.79 10.26 47.90
C PRO A 779 35.30 9.47 49.13
N LEU A 780 33.98 9.30 49.32
CA LEU A 780 33.38 8.56 50.43
C LEU A 780 32.37 7.52 49.90
N PRO A 781 32.39 6.27 50.38
CA PRO A 781 31.50 5.20 49.92
C PRO A 781 30.10 5.31 50.54
N LEU A 782 29.42 6.44 50.32
CA LEU A 782 28.05 6.71 50.76
C LEU A 782 27.16 7.11 49.57
N PHE A 783 26.06 6.39 49.37
CA PHE A 783 25.10 6.65 48.29
C PHE A 783 24.01 7.67 48.69
N LEU A 784 23.69 7.72 49.98
CA LEU A 784 22.66 8.55 50.60
C LEU A 784 21.23 8.30 50.04
N PRO A 785 20.72 7.04 50.11
CA PRO A 785 19.51 6.61 49.40
C PRO A 785 18.22 7.37 49.79
N TRP A 786 18.18 7.98 50.97
CA TRP A 786 17.02 8.71 51.51
C TRP A 786 17.03 10.21 51.18
N LEU A 787 18.10 10.74 50.59
CA LEU A 787 18.13 12.14 50.17
C LEU A 787 17.41 12.31 48.83
N PRO A 788 16.76 13.47 48.59
CA PRO A 788 16.25 13.79 47.27
C PRO A 788 17.37 13.79 46.22
N LEU A 789 17.05 13.33 45.01
CA LEU A 789 17.89 13.50 43.85
C LEU A 789 17.91 14.99 43.48
N ASP A 790 19.09 15.59 43.46
CA ASP A 790 19.27 16.94 42.94
C ASP A 790 19.53 16.92 41.43
N ARG A 791 19.29 18.07 40.79
CA ARG A 791 19.40 18.22 39.32
C ARG A 791 20.80 18.00 38.78
N THR A 792 21.85 18.29 39.56
CA THR A 792 23.23 18.05 39.13
C THR A 792 23.53 16.58 39.11
N THR A 793 23.15 15.86 40.17
CA THR A 793 23.26 14.40 40.18
C THR A 793 22.45 13.79 39.03
N ALA A 794 21.23 14.25 38.78
CA ALA A 794 20.41 13.74 37.67
C ALA A 794 21.09 13.93 36.31
N ALA A 795 21.63 15.12 36.03
CA ALA A 795 22.36 15.41 34.80
C ALA A 795 23.62 14.54 34.67
N VAL A 796 24.41 14.39 35.74
CA VAL A 796 25.61 13.53 35.75
C VAL A 796 25.27 12.07 35.49
N TRP A 797 24.20 11.55 36.10
CA TRP A 797 23.81 10.17 35.91
C TRP A 797 23.32 9.90 34.48
N LEU A 798 22.49 10.79 33.91
CA LEU A 798 22.03 10.64 32.53
C LEU A 798 23.18 10.80 31.53
N TYR A 799 24.08 11.76 31.74
CA TYR A 799 25.26 11.96 30.91
C TYR A 799 26.15 10.71 30.83
N ARG A 800 26.38 10.07 31.98
CA ARG A 800 27.14 8.82 32.07
C ARG A 800 26.43 7.64 31.45
N LEU A 801 25.11 7.59 31.63
CA LEU A 801 24.28 6.56 31.01
C LEU A 801 24.30 6.68 29.47
N ALA A 802 24.48 7.89 28.94
CA ALA A 802 24.66 8.15 27.51
C ALA A 802 26.10 7.93 27.01
N GLY A 803 27.01 7.38 27.83
CA GLY A 803 28.40 7.12 27.43
C GLY A 803 29.34 8.32 27.53
N GLU A 804 28.99 9.33 28.34
CA GLU A 804 29.80 10.55 28.53
C GLU A 804 30.18 11.25 27.20
N PRO A 805 29.20 11.60 26.34
CA PRO A 805 29.48 12.19 25.03
C PRO A 805 30.26 13.51 25.13
N ASP A 806 31.10 13.77 24.14
CA ASP A 806 31.87 15.01 24.08
C ASP A 806 30.98 16.26 24.01
N VAL A 807 31.42 17.34 24.65
CA VAL A 807 30.70 18.61 24.68
C VAL A 807 31.60 19.81 24.40
N GLU A 808 31.10 20.69 23.54
CA GLU A 808 31.77 21.94 23.17
C GLU A 808 31.02 23.17 23.69
N GLY A 809 31.79 24.25 23.93
CA GLY A 809 31.26 25.57 24.29
C GLY A 809 31.43 25.99 25.74
N ASP A 810 31.07 27.24 26.02
CA ASP A 810 31.18 27.82 27.35
C ASP A 810 29.98 27.47 28.22
N LEU A 811 30.22 27.16 29.50
CA LEU A 811 29.14 26.90 30.46
C LEU A 811 28.52 28.22 30.93
N PRO A 812 27.25 28.51 30.59
CA PRO A 812 26.64 29.81 30.93
C PRO A 812 26.20 29.89 32.41
N TYR A 813 26.21 28.77 33.12
CA TYR A 813 25.67 28.64 34.48
C TYR A 813 26.73 28.89 35.55
N ARG A 814 26.53 29.93 36.36
CA ARG A 814 27.51 30.36 37.38
C ARG A 814 27.54 29.48 38.63
N ASP A 815 26.53 28.64 38.81
CA ASP A 815 26.29 27.85 40.01
C ASP A 815 26.76 26.39 39.86
N VAL A 816 27.23 25.99 38.68
CA VAL A 816 27.66 24.62 38.40
C VAL A 816 29.14 24.43 38.76
N PRO A 817 29.49 23.42 39.59
CA PRO A 817 30.88 23.08 39.89
C PRO A 817 31.63 22.58 38.64
N GLY A 818 32.93 22.85 38.55
CA GLY A 818 33.74 22.44 37.39
C GLY A 818 33.69 20.93 37.08
N ALA A 819 33.59 20.08 38.11
CA ALA A 819 33.51 18.62 37.93
C ALA A 819 32.18 18.12 37.31
N ALA A 820 31.14 18.96 37.25
CA ALA A 820 29.86 18.65 36.63
C ALA A 820 29.60 19.50 35.38
N ARG A 821 30.63 20.24 34.90
CA ARG A 821 30.52 21.13 33.74
C ARG A 821 29.94 20.39 32.54
N ASP A 822 30.57 19.29 32.17
CA ASP A 822 30.32 18.65 30.87
C ASP A 822 28.95 17.98 30.85
N ALA A 823 28.60 17.27 31.92
CA ALA A 823 27.27 16.70 32.10
C ALA A 823 26.14 17.74 32.08
N VAL A 824 26.33 18.90 32.70
CA VAL A 824 25.31 19.96 32.71
C VAL A 824 25.23 20.65 31.35
N LEU A 825 26.37 20.88 30.70
CA LEU A 825 26.41 21.46 29.36
C LEU A 825 25.68 20.54 28.36
N TRP A 826 26.04 19.25 28.36
CA TRP A 826 25.39 18.21 27.57
C TRP A 826 23.88 18.20 27.80
N ALA A 827 23.45 18.00 29.06
CA ALA A 827 22.03 17.81 29.39
C ALA A 827 21.16 19.02 29.02
N THR A 828 21.74 20.22 28.99
CA THR A 828 21.03 21.45 28.60
C THR A 828 21.04 21.68 27.10
N GLN A 829 22.12 21.34 26.40
CA GLN A 829 22.22 21.40 24.94
C GLN A 829 21.29 20.39 24.25
N THR A 830 21.22 19.17 24.78
CA THR A 830 20.32 18.12 24.29
C THR A 830 18.86 18.32 24.74
N GLY A 831 18.61 19.28 25.64
CA GLY A 831 17.28 19.56 26.16
C GLY A 831 16.73 18.51 27.15
N VAL A 832 17.52 17.50 27.51
CA VAL A 832 17.15 16.45 28.48
C VAL A 832 16.82 17.06 29.85
N VAL A 833 17.64 17.99 30.33
CA VAL A 833 17.41 18.71 31.59
C VAL A 833 17.41 20.22 31.31
N GLU A 834 16.27 20.88 31.49
CA GLU A 834 16.21 22.33 31.29
C GLU A 834 16.86 23.08 32.45
N ALA A 835 17.51 24.23 32.20
CA ALA A 835 18.06 25.10 33.26
C ALA A 835 16.99 25.94 33.98
N GLU A 836 17.28 26.38 35.23
CA GLU A 836 16.37 27.25 36.00
C GLU A 836 16.24 28.65 35.37
N SER A 837 17.31 29.15 34.73
CA SER A 837 17.35 30.41 34.00
C SER A 837 18.55 30.44 33.03
N PRO A 838 18.67 31.45 32.15
CA PRO A 838 19.80 31.56 31.23
C PRO A 838 21.19 31.60 31.88
N THR A 839 21.30 31.91 33.18
CA THR A 839 22.59 32.02 33.89
C THR A 839 22.70 31.13 35.14
N ARG A 840 21.68 30.30 35.41
CA ARG A 840 21.62 29.45 36.61
C ARG A 840 21.00 28.10 36.29
N PHE A 841 21.68 27.01 36.65
CA PHE A 841 21.20 25.65 36.44
C PHE A 841 20.23 25.18 37.55
N GLY A 842 20.48 25.59 38.80
CA GLY A 842 19.67 25.20 39.96
C GLY A 842 20.17 23.91 40.63
N LEU A 843 21.49 23.80 40.82
CA LEU A 843 22.21 22.56 41.11
C LEU A 843 21.64 21.64 42.22
N LEU A 844 21.14 22.21 43.32
CA LEU A 844 20.71 21.46 44.53
C LEU A 844 19.19 21.36 44.68
N ARG A 845 18.42 21.87 43.70
CA ARG A 845 16.96 21.77 43.75
C ARG A 845 16.57 20.30 43.58
N PRO A 846 15.73 19.73 44.47
CA PRO A 846 15.19 18.40 44.29
C PRO A 846 14.47 18.24 42.95
N VAL A 847 14.73 17.15 42.26
CA VAL A 847 14.00 16.75 41.05
C VAL A 847 12.63 16.22 41.45
N LEU A 848 11.59 16.72 40.79
CA LEU A 848 10.22 16.25 41.01
C LEU A 848 9.91 15.03 40.12
N ARG A 849 8.95 14.19 40.50
CA ARG A 849 8.53 13.02 39.72
C ARG A 849 8.14 13.38 38.27
N GLN A 850 7.39 14.45 38.08
CA GLN A 850 7.02 14.96 36.76
C GLN A 850 8.24 15.40 35.91
N GLU A 851 9.28 15.92 36.58
CA GLU A 851 10.50 16.38 35.91
C GLU A 851 11.38 15.19 35.52
N LEU A 852 11.51 14.20 36.41
CA LEU A 852 12.23 12.97 36.08
C LEU A 852 11.54 12.19 34.95
N ALA A 853 10.21 12.17 34.92
CA ALA A 853 9.45 11.58 33.80
C ALA A 853 9.80 12.26 32.48
N ARG A 854 9.83 13.59 32.45
CA ARG A 854 10.28 14.35 31.29
C ARG A 854 11.74 14.09 30.92
N TYR A 855 12.64 14.02 31.90
CA TYR A 855 14.06 13.78 31.63
C TYR A 855 14.25 12.44 30.94
N LEU A 856 13.60 11.38 31.43
CA LEU A 856 13.67 10.06 30.81
C LEU A 856 12.96 10.02 29.46
N TYR A 857 11.80 10.66 29.32
CA TYR A 857 11.10 10.75 28.04
C TYR A 857 11.97 11.42 26.95
N ARG A 858 12.67 12.50 27.31
CA ARG A 858 13.59 13.19 26.38
C ARG A 858 14.90 12.46 26.18
N PHE A 859 15.38 11.77 27.22
CA PHE A 859 16.56 10.94 27.14
C PHE A 859 16.35 9.76 26.18
N ASP A 860 15.18 9.12 26.25
CA ASP A 860 14.75 8.04 25.33
C ASP A 860 14.54 8.51 23.89
N ALA A 861 14.18 9.79 23.73
CA ALA A 861 14.02 10.43 22.43
C ALA A 861 15.31 11.05 21.89
N LEU A 862 16.42 10.96 22.63
CA LEU A 862 17.72 11.26 22.02
C LEU A 862 17.94 10.22 20.93
N PRO A 863 18.54 10.60 19.78
CA PRO A 863 19.10 9.62 18.88
C PRO A 863 19.97 8.70 19.75
N GLU A 864 19.65 7.39 19.78
CA GLU A 864 20.48 6.41 20.47
C GLU A 864 21.94 6.72 20.09
N PRO A 865 22.89 6.81 21.03
CA PRO A 865 24.30 6.81 20.67
C PRO A 865 24.49 5.46 19.99
N LEU A 866 24.45 5.43 18.65
CA LEU A 866 24.35 4.15 18.02
C LEU A 866 25.62 3.39 18.41
N ASP A 867 25.48 2.14 18.83
CA ASP A 867 26.61 1.34 19.27
C ASP A 867 27.76 1.48 18.25
N PRO A 868 29.03 1.44 18.68
CA PRO A 868 30.15 1.35 17.75
C PRO A 868 29.85 0.27 16.72
N VAL A 869 29.63 0.68 15.48
CA VAL A 869 29.37 -0.27 14.39
C VAL A 869 30.69 -0.49 13.71
N VAL A 870 31.21 -1.71 13.85
CA VAL A 870 32.34 -2.20 13.06
C VAL A 870 31.86 -2.28 11.61
N LEU A 871 32.35 -1.37 10.78
CA LEU A 871 32.07 -1.34 9.36
C LEU A 871 32.89 -2.41 8.63
N PHE A 872 34.14 -2.60 9.06
CA PHE A 872 35.09 -3.53 8.45
C PHE A 872 35.98 -4.14 9.53
N ASP A 873 36.00 -5.46 9.65
CA ASP A 873 36.80 -6.23 10.62
C ASP A 873 37.93 -7.04 9.97
N PHE A 874 37.98 -7.03 8.64
CA PHE A 874 38.94 -7.74 7.78
C PHE A 874 39.15 -9.24 8.05
N ALA A 875 38.29 -9.88 8.85
CA ALA A 875 38.40 -11.28 9.24
C ALA A 875 38.22 -12.24 8.05
N ASP A 876 37.35 -11.86 7.11
CA ASP A 876 36.99 -12.64 5.90
C ASP A 876 37.67 -12.13 4.62
N GLY A 877 38.73 -11.32 4.75
CA GLY A 877 39.51 -10.79 3.63
C GLY A 877 39.50 -9.26 3.55
N ALA A 878 39.93 -8.70 2.41
CA ALA A 878 40.11 -7.24 2.29
C ALA A 878 38.78 -6.45 2.18
N GLN A 879 37.63 -7.12 2.17
CA GLN A 879 36.29 -6.50 2.18
C GLN A 879 36.11 -5.37 1.14
N GLY A 880 36.67 -5.56 -0.07
CA GLY A 880 36.56 -4.59 -1.16
C GLY A 880 37.53 -3.39 -1.09
N TRP A 881 38.36 -3.30 -0.04
CA TRP A 881 39.34 -2.23 0.09
C TRP A 881 40.46 -2.37 -0.93
N SER A 882 40.77 -1.26 -1.61
CA SER A 882 41.83 -1.18 -2.61
C SER A 882 42.63 0.11 -2.47
N ALA A 883 43.93 0.03 -2.76
CA ALA A 883 44.82 1.19 -2.77
C ALA A 883 44.90 1.79 -4.19
N MET A 884 44.78 3.12 -4.28
CA MET A 884 44.91 3.87 -5.53
C MET A 884 46.35 3.76 -6.10
N SER A 885 47.35 3.59 -5.22
CA SER A 885 48.74 3.25 -5.57
C SER A 885 49.39 2.42 -4.45
N GLY A 886 50.20 1.42 -4.79
CA GLY A 886 50.74 0.45 -3.82
C GLY A 886 49.89 -0.82 -3.72
N THR A 887 49.78 -1.41 -2.53
CA THR A 887 48.97 -2.63 -2.30
C THR A 887 48.09 -2.49 -1.06
N ALA A 888 46.85 -2.96 -1.13
CA ALA A 888 45.98 -3.20 0.03
C ALA A 888 45.54 -4.66 -0.02
N THR A 889 45.91 -5.44 1.00
CA THR A 889 45.64 -6.87 1.06
C THR A 889 45.36 -7.28 2.49
N ALA A 890 44.36 -8.14 2.69
CA ALA A 890 44.12 -8.70 4.02
C ALA A 890 45.17 -9.77 4.37
N ALA A 891 45.67 -9.72 5.59
CA ALA A 891 46.58 -10.70 6.17
C ALA A 891 46.31 -10.82 7.68
N ASP A 892 46.25 -12.05 8.19
CA ASP A 892 46.08 -12.35 9.62
C ASP A 892 44.87 -11.68 10.31
N GLY A 893 43.80 -11.39 9.57
CA GLY A 893 42.57 -10.77 10.07
C GLY A 893 42.59 -9.24 10.10
N ALA A 894 43.54 -8.61 9.40
CA ALA A 894 43.68 -7.16 9.30
C ALA A 894 43.95 -6.73 7.85
N LEU A 895 43.72 -5.45 7.53
CA LEU A 895 44.06 -4.84 6.25
C LEU A 895 45.49 -4.31 6.26
N ALA A 896 46.39 -4.98 5.54
CA ALA A 896 47.75 -4.51 5.33
C ALA A 896 47.84 -3.61 4.09
N VAL A 897 48.31 -2.38 4.26
CA VAL A 897 48.45 -1.37 3.21
C VAL A 897 49.90 -0.93 3.07
N SER A 898 50.47 -1.06 1.87
CA SER A 898 51.80 -0.53 1.53
C SER A 898 51.64 0.73 0.69
N ALA A 899 51.87 1.88 1.31
CA ALA A 899 51.76 3.20 0.69
C ALA A 899 53.13 3.64 0.14
N GLY A 900 53.16 4.10 -1.11
CA GLY A 900 54.38 4.60 -1.77
C GLY A 900 54.99 5.83 -1.08
N THR A 901 56.08 6.38 -1.64
CA THR A 901 56.85 7.48 -1.02
C THR A 901 56.08 8.78 -0.77
N ASP A 902 54.93 8.95 -1.41
CA ASP A 902 54.06 10.13 -1.30
C ASP A 902 52.72 9.83 -0.58
N GLY A 903 52.58 8.63 0.00
CA GLY A 903 51.31 8.13 0.54
C GLY A 903 50.36 7.59 -0.54
N THR A 904 49.19 7.11 -0.13
CA THR A 904 48.13 6.66 -1.03
C THR A 904 46.75 6.83 -0.40
N TRP A 905 45.73 7.02 -1.23
CA TRP A 905 44.35 6.76 -0.83
C TRP A 905 44.07 5.26 -0.88
N VAL A 906 43.38 4.76 0.14
CA VAL A 906 42.91 3.38 0.26
C VAL A 906 41.44 3.43 0.65
N GLY A 907 40.58 2.68 -0.03
CA GLY A 907 39.15 2.78 0.23
C GLY A 907 38.33 1.74 -0.46
N VAL A 908 37.03 1.81 -0.19
CA VAL A 908 36.02 0.86 -0.61
C VAL A 908 34.75 1.62 -1.04
N ASN A 909 34.10 1.13 -2.09
CA ASN A 909 32.75 1.57 -2.41
C ASN A 909 31.80 0.74 -1.55
N ALA A 910 31.05 1.43 -0.69
CA ALA A 910 30.11 0.82 0.23
C ALA A 910 28.93 1.77 0.42
N THR A 911 27.71 1.22 0.41
CA THR A 911 26.51 1.98 0.77
C THR A 911 26.38 1.96 2.29
N LEU A 912 26.65 3.09 2.93
CA LEU A 912 26.64 3.23 4.38
C LEU A 912 25.71 4.39 4.78
N ASP A 913 24.89 4.16 5.80
CA ASP A 913 24.21 5.24 6.51
C ASP A 913 25.04 5.60 7.75
N LEU A 914 25.68 6.77 7.69
CA LEU A 914 26.44 7.36 8.78
C LEU A 914 25.67 8.50 9.47
N THR A 915 24.35 8.57 9.29
CA THR A 915 23.49 9.57 9.94
C THR A 915 23.65 9.48 11.45
N GLY A 916 23.89 10.63 12.07
CA GLY A 916 24.08 10.72 13.52
C GLY A 916 25.46 10.30 14.02
N ARG A 917 26.33 9.76 13.16
CA ARG A 917 27.73 9.42 13.50
C ARG A 917 28.59 10.68 13.52
N THR A 918 29.52 10.73 14.46
CA THR A 918 30.43 11.88 14.61
C THR A 918 31.89 11.48 14.45
N ARG A 919 32.21 10.18 14.57
CA ARG A 919 33.58 9.68 14.51
C ARG A 919 33.66 8.43 13.65
N LEU A 920 34.75 8.34 12.90
CA LEU A 920 35.25 7.10 12.34
C LEU A 920 36.56 6.74 13.05
N VAL A 921 36.67 5.52 13.56
CA VAL A 921 37.81 5.04 14.34
C VAL A 921 38.49 3.93 13.56
N LEU A 922 39.82 4.01 13.48
CA LEU A 922 40.67 2.99 12.89
C LEU A 922 41.49 2.35 14.01
N ASP A 923 41.33 1.05 14.25
CA ASP A 923 42.36 0.34 15.02
C ASP A 923 43.52 0.06 14.08
N ALA A 924 44.66 0.74 14.30
CA ALA A 924 45.78 0.68 13.39
C ALA A 924 47.10 0.39 14.11
N ASP A 925 47.86 -0.55 13.53
CA ASP A 925 49.23 -0.84 13.92
C ASP A 925 50.20 -0.35 12.84
N ALA A 926 50.86 0.78 13.12
CA ALA A 926 51.78 1.43 12.20
C ALA A 926 53.23 1.39 12.71
N THR A 927 54.17 1.00 11.84
CA THR A 927 55.58 0.80 12.23
C THR A 927 56.40 2.09 12.33
N THR A 928 55.91 3.22 11.78
CA THR A 928 56.65 4.49 11.68
C THR A 928 55.87 5.74 12.13
N GLY A 929 54.66 5.58 12.66
CA GLY A 929 53.70 6.67 12.90
C GLY A 929 52.96 7.08 11.63
N PHE A 930 51.68 7.44 11.74
CA PHE A 930 50.85 7.77 10.59
C PHE A 930 49.84 8.89 10.88
N ASP A 931 49.43 9.58 9.82
CA ASP A 931 48.45 10.67 9.82
C ASP A 931 47.47 10.42 8.68
N THR A 932 46.16 10.58 8.95
CA THR A 932 45.09 10.21 8.03
C THR A 932 43.99 11.26 7.95
N LYS A 933 43.18 11.16 6.92
CA LYS A 933 41.90 11.86 6.77
C LYS A 933 40.97 11.03 5.91
N LEU A 934 39.69 11.33 6.00
CA LEU A 934 38.63 10.61 5.31
C LEU A 934 38.10 11.44 4.13
N ALA A 935 37.88 10.77 3.01
CA ALA A 935 37.11 11.25 1.88
C ALA A 935 35.89 10.33 1.71
N LEU A 936 34.70 10.91 1.80
CA LEU A 936 33.43 10.25 1.57
C LEU A 936 32.87 10.66 0.23
N GLN A 937 32.23 9.73 -0.45
CA GLN A 937 31.38 10.03 -1.59
C GLN A 937 29.93 9.99 -1.11
N VAL A 938 29.18 11.09 -1.18
CA VAL A 938 27.87 11.22 -0.53
C VAL A 938 26.77 11.72 -1.46
N GLY A 939 25.54 11.27 -1.19
CA GLY A 939 24.31 11.73 -1.81
C GLY A 939 24.14 11.32 -3.28
N PRO A 940 22.99 11.66 -3.88
CA PRO A 940 22.61 11.22 -5.24
C PRO A 940 23.52 11.80 -6.34
N SER A 941 24.29 12.85 -6.03
CA SER A 941 25.25 13.49 -6.94
C SER A 941 26.67 12.90 -6.84
N TRP A 942 26.90 11.90 -5.99
CA TRP A 942 28.21 11.27 -5.76
C TRP A 942 29.30 12.30 -5.39
N GLN A 943 28.93 13.29 -4.58
CA GLN A 943 29.78 14.40 -4.21
C GLN A 943 30.91 13.94 -3.30
N TRP A 944 32.15 14.36 -3.60
CA TRP A 944 33.31 14.10 -2.76
C TRP A 944 33.40 15.09 -1.60
N CYS A 945 33.55 14.55 -0.41
CA CYS A 945 33.49 15.26 0.86
C CYS A 945 34.65 14.80 1.75
N GLU A 946 35.59 15.69 2.02
CA GLU A 946 36.77 15.38 2.83
C GLU A 946 36.65 15.96 4.25
N THR A 947 37.08 15.17 5.24
CA THR A 947 37.25 15.63 6.61
C THR A 947 38.52 16.47 6.76
N GLY A 948 38.64 17.15 7.90
CA GLY A 948 39.92 17.63 8.40
C GLY A 948 40.92 16.48 8.62
N GLN A 949 42.20 16.86 8.74
CA GLN A 949 43.28 15.93 9.06
C GLN A 949 43.13 15.44 10.52
N ALA A 950 43.23 14.13 10.75
CA ALA A 950 43.15 13.52 12.09
C ALA A 950 44.35 13.89 12.98
N GLY A 951 45.50 14.16 12.37
CA GLY A 951 46.73 14.54 13.06
C GLY A 951 47.69 13.35 13.24
N TRP A 952 48.96 13.66 13.53
CA TRP A 952 50.04 12.67 13.60
C TRP A 952 49.96 11.82 14.87
N VAL A 953 50.04 10.49 14.71
CA VAL A 953 50.04 9.50 15.80
C VAL A 953 51.37 8.74 15.84
N ASP A 954 51.99 8.65 17.03
CA ASP A 954 53.28 7.98 17.28
C ASP A 954 53.11 6.65 18.05
N GLY A 955 53.58 5.54 17.49
CA GLY A 955 53.75 4.25 18.18
C GLY A 955 52.91 3.08 17.62
N PRO A 956 53.24 1.82 17.98
CA PRO A 956 52.48 0.63 17.56
C PRO A 956 51.27 0.40 18.48
N THR A 957 50.08 0.22 17.91
CA THR A 957 48.72 0.07 18.50
C THR A 957 48.04 1.29 19.16
N GLN A 958 47.20 2.03 18.41
CA GLN A 958 46.17 2.97 18.90
C GLN A 958 45.01 3.22 17.92
N ASP A 959 43.80 3.42 18.46
CA ASP A 959 42.63 4.03 17.80
C ASP A 959 42.97 5.40 17.17
N VAL A 960 42.96 5.49 15.84
CA VAL A 960 43.07 6.75 15.11
C VAL A 960 41.67 7.25 14.76
N VAL A 961 41.31 8.42 15.30
CA VAL A 961 39.97 8.98 15.18
C VAL A 961 39.93 10.05 14.08
N VAL A 962 39.08 9.83 13.09
CA VAL A 962 38.70 10.83 12.09
C VAL A 962 37.38 11.47 12.50
N ASP A 963 37.42 12.78 12.73
CA ASP A 963 36.26 13.57 13.17
C ASP A 963 35.37 13.95 11.98
N LEU A 964 34.19 13.32 11.89
CA LEU A 964 33.22 13.56 10.81
C LEU A 964 32.55 14.94 10.94
N THR A 965 32.58 15.57 12.11
CA THR A 965 32.00 16.91 12.33
C THR A 965 32.79 18.01 11.60
N THR A 966 34.00 17.70 11.14
CA THR A 966 34.82 18.60 10.32
C THR A 966 34.35 18.69 8.86
N LEU A 967 33.40 17.84 8.44
CA LEU A 967 32.75 17.94 7.14
C LEU A 967 31.99 19.26 7.01
N SER A 968 31.88 19.77 5.78
CA SER A 968 31.01 20.92 5.53
C SER A 968 29.55 20.57 5.84
N PRO A 969 28.70 21.54 6.18
CA PRO A 969 27.27 21.28 6.44
C PRO A 969 26.55 20.60 5.28
N GLU A 970 26.95 20.89 4.04
CA GLU A 970 26.43 20.25 2.83
C GLU A 970 26.83 18.77 2.75
N CYS A 971 28.08 18.45 3.11
CA CYS A 971 28.58 17.08 3.17
C CYS A 971 27.98 16.28 4.34
N ALA A 972 27.79 16.92 5.50
CA ALA A 972 27.16 16.30 6.66
C ALA A 972 25.70 15.91 6.41
N ALA A 973 24.97 16.70 5.60
CA ALA A 973 23.60 16.38 5.19
C ALA A 973 23.53 15.14 4.28
N GLY A 974 24.64 14.74 3.65
CA GLY A 974 24.74 13.56 2.79
C GLY A 974 25.13 12.27 3.52
N LEU A 975 25.34 12.29 4.85
CA LEU A 975 25.78 11.11 5.59
C LEU A 975 24.75 9.98 5.65
N ALA A 976 23.48 10.25 5.35
CA ALA A 976 22.44 9.23 5.16
C ALA A 976 22.66 8.35 3.92
N ASP A 977 23.54 8.78 3.02
CA ASP A 977 23.75 8.15 1.72
C ASP A 977 25.24 8.20 1.32
N VAL A 978 26.09 7.54 2.11
CA VAL A 978 27.52 7.39 1.78
C VAL A 978 27.66 6.25 0.77
N LYS A 979 28.31 6.50 -0.36
CA LYS A 979 28.53 5.53 -1.45
C LYS A 979 29.98 5.04 -1.55
N GLY A 980 30.90 5.71 -0.87
CA GLY A 980 32.32 5.35 -0.86
C GLY A 980 33.05 5.95 0.33
N LEU A 981 34.01 5.19 0.86
CA LEU A 981 34.78 5.52 2.05
C LEU A 981 36.27 5.33 1.73
N HIS A 982 37.03 6.43 1.77
CA HIS A 982 38.44 6.45 1.39
C HIS A 982 39.30 7.14 2.43
N LEU A 983 40.36 6.48 2.89
CA LEU A 983 41.33 6.98 3.84
C LEU A 983 42.61 7.36 3.12
N TYR A 984 43.20 8.50 3.47
CA TYR A 984 44.55 8.83 3.02
C TYR A 984 45.56 8.29 4.03
N LEU A 985 46.51 7.48 3.57
CA LEU A 985 47.63 7.00 4.39
C LEU A 985 48.94 7.59 3.88
N ASN A 986 49.76 8.16 4.77
CA ASN A 986 51.10 8.65 4.43
C ASN A 986 52.06 7.50 4.05
N ALA A 987 53.24 7.83 3.53
CA ALA A 987 54.22 6.84 3.09
C ALA A 987 54.62 5.86 4.19
N GLY A 988 54.63 4.56 3.88
CA GLY A 988 54.96 3.49 4.83
C GLY A 988 54.07 2.26 4.69
N ASP A 989 54.32 1.25 5.53
CA ASP A 989 53.47 0.08 5.67
C ASP A 989 52.59 0.24 6.91
N HIS A 990 51.27 0.09 6.72
CA HIS A 990 50.23 0.26 7.73
C HIS A 990 49.39 -1.01 7.84
N VAL A 991 48.95 -1.34 9.04
CA VAL A 991 47.98 -2.41 9.29
C VAL A 991 46.77 -1.80 9.98
N ILE A 992 45.57 -2.09 9.49
CA ILE A 992 44.31 -1.66 10.08
C ILE A 992 43.55 -2.91 10.50
N ASP A 993 43.33 -3.10 11.80
CA ASP A 993 42.66 -4.25 12.37
C ASP A 993 41.14 -4.14 12.18
N ASP A 994 40.56 -2.96 12.42
CA ASP A 994 39.16 -2.68 12.09
C ASP A 994 38.89 -1.20 11.81
N VAL A 995 37.70 -0.95 11.22
CA VAL A 995 37.15 0.39 10.98
C VAL A 995 35.76 0.45 11.61
N GLU A 996 35.59 1.33 12.58
CA GLU A 996 34.34 1.53 13.32
C GLU A 996 33.77 2.95 13.10
N VAL A 997 32.45 3.09 13.24
CA VAL A 997 31.81 4.42 13.38
C VAL A 997 31.09 4.54 14.71
N ARG A 998 31.21 5.72 15.32
CA ARG A 998 30.62 6.07 16.61
C ARG A 998 29.73 7.31 16.46
#